data_AF-A0A7S4EJ49-F1
#
_entry.id   AF-A0A7S4EJ49-F1
#
_cell.length_a   1.000
_cell.length_b   1.000
_cell.length_c   1.000
_cell.angle_alpha   90.00
_cell.angle_beta   90.00
_cell.angle_gamma   90.00
#
_symmetry.space_group_name_H-M   'P 1'
#
loop_
_entity.id
_entity.type
_entity.pdbx_description
1 polymer ?
#
loop_
_entity_poly.entity_id
_entity_poly.type
_entity_poly.pdbx_seq_one_letter_code
_entity_poly.pdbx_strand_id
1 'polypeptide(L)'
;AQHLQQQQQQHTHHQQQQQQQHQQQQQQQQQQRLFPITITNIPRMNEEPQPQPQPQTKTQTQTELQMPMAKPMQWRCRGRLRSLPRCVLPLFICCSIVLSPSHNHGCEGRISGKDLFQNPNSDNSNSDNQIDYDIDYPRGDLAFHPLECNKRLDNDPCITPWSKFFGNQLVFSSTVEIPCGKCVVMYPVKTKNGLRQPLQFPGGLRVLGKLVIHSNDILTASILVHGELVIESMKPIDGVPDVSITWMDTDTDTTGSSARASNQTLWFRTPPEQVGADSFFSNNNNNKHNNEICGGEWGACGMGRKPFVVAGGKLDIRGLPSPSMPTWVPIYDVDHSGAKKEDNSNSNSNTDDLLEDSFLKGMRGSFASIQNRMQQFADLGRIYKPPKPGCPNDDVLIHHDYLVPDLGDVFGSAYGSTSEWTKTGGLKITHRTHSQHCPVIDLKHVRNCLEADKQYILTAKVLLTRDNTVEPSDCAKGIGDDDASCMSVYEVRMSNRGIGRTSSLWKERRSFQSVHGEETTLAIDFNFTTQQLSDKNIYEILQLRGPGPGVDMELLEFTLRAPPRETFPEPEHVCKDLVPGNGNAEILGLSPYPFRTTHVDAHLSVVTEGSNHYFEVTGRRFAVRGGKKKKGFNTSIKWDVPSACLSAGARYTFHADTRMHSLADPVSSEWKIKAYFSEKKKRPITKTVAVCPSAMGTWASCDGVFEVPKAGADDSFDGANRVEVFLETDAASYAVDYDVDNLSFALVERSLDRVILPKSIENLWNAGSEILISSHTPNWDGHQTRRITSVENHDEEGYVVVLLNEAIDHPLTIGSHPFYATEVALLSRNIVFHGGGGNNAAHLTILKTPGRDQVVQGVEFLGFGQEGVPRSHPIHFDSCGDNPNSVVSKNTIRESDHRCVVIEDTNGVLVEGNVAFGNKGHCFVVETGTEVGNVFKSNLGAFCQKAKAKRATTTNDDTDTTPAVFSIASPSNHWVGNVASGSEGSGFWFHFQDQRSKTQNSSSNNGPHRVPLNEFRDNVAHSTDEESLKITGYNPTETASIVNFKSYLTNTNKEQQGRGHVLVSSSSNVGADETVMDTPLPASRSFPMRGTTIIPLESVVEDEGEEDYFDIFTSNNNNNNNNIREDAHFLHQASVSNPTDVFNLQSSPSLLE
;
A
#
# COMPACT_ATOMS: atom_id res chain seq x y z
N ALA A 1 2.00 -19.71 47.69
CA ALA A 1 1.22 -20.97 47.70
C ALA A 1 -0.24 -20.68 48.08
N GLN A 2 -0.69 -20.93 49.32
CA GLN A 2 -2.11 -20.88 49.72
C GLN A 2 -2.86 -19.60 49.29
N HIS A 3 -2.28 -18.41 49.45
CA HIS A 3 -2.93 -17.16 49.05
C HIS A 3 -3.17 -17.04 47.53
N LEU A 4 -2.29 -17.65 46.70
CA LEU A 4 -2.47 -17.74 45.24
C LEU A 4 -3.57 -18.75 44.90
N GLN A 5 -3.65 -19.86 45.63
CA GLN A 5 -4.66 -20.90 45.47
C GLN A 5 -6.07 -20.38 45.85
N GLN A 6 -6.17 -19.54 46.88
CA GLN A 6 -7.40 -18.80 47.21
C GLN A 6 -7.80 -17.82 46.09
N GLN A 7 -6.85 -17.06 45.54
CA GLN A 7 -7.13 -16.15 44.41
C GLN A 7 -7.59 -16.91 43.16
N GLN A 8 -6.96 -18.05 42.82
CA GLN A 8 -7.42 -18.91 41.72
C GLN A 8 -8.84 -19.44 41.99
N GLN A 9 -9.13 -19.96 43.19
CA GLN A 9 -10.48 -20.43 43.54
C GLN A 9 -11.54 -19.32 43.45
N GLN A 10 -11.23 -18.10 43.90
CA GLN A 10 -12.11 -16.94 43.73
C GLN A 10 -12.33 -16.60 42.24
N HIS A 11 -11.27 -16.64 41.42
CA HIS A 11 -11.37 -16.36 39.98
C HIS A 11 -12.20 -17.40 39.23
N THR A 12 -12.03 -18.69 39.52
CA THR A 12 -12.84 -19.78 38.95
C THR A 12 -14.30 -19.67 39.38
N HIS A 13 -14.56 -19.34 40.64
CA HIS A 13 -15.94 -19.17 41.13
C HIS A 13 -16.65 -17.96 40.48
N HIS A 14 -15.91 -16.87 40.22
CA HIS A 14 -16.45 -15.72 39.51
C HIS A 14 -16.72 -16.01 38.03
N GLN A 15 -15.85 -16.77 37.34
CA GLN A 15 -16.14 -17.26 35.98
C GLN A 15 -17.37 -18.17 35.92
N GLN A 16 -17.56 -19.06 36.91
CA GLN A 16 -18.76 -19.90 36.99
C GLN A 16 -20.04 -19.07 37.21
N GLN A 17 -20.00 -18.02 38.03
CA GLN A 17 -21.13 -17.09 38.18
C GLN A 17 -21.44 -16.35 36.87
N GLN A 18 -20.42 -15.89 36.13
CA GLN A 18 -20.62 -15.22 34.83
C GLN A 18 -21.21 -16.17 33.79
N GLN A 19 -20.76 -17.44 33.72
CA GLN A 19 -21.37 -18.45 32.85
C GLN A 19 -22.82 -18.75 33.22
N GLN A 20 -23.16 -18.85 34.51
CA GLN A 20 -24.55 -19.05 34.95
C GLN A 20 -25.44 -17.85 34.62
N GLN A 21 -24.95 -16.61 34.80
CA GLN A 21 -25.69 -15.41 34.39
C GLN A 21 -25.92 -15.37 32.87
N HIS A 22 -24.91 -15.75 32.07
CA HIS A 22 -25.04 -15.77 30.62
C HIS A 22 -26.02 -16.86 30.15
N GLN A 23 -26.01 -18.04 30.76
CA GLN A 23 -27.02 -19.08 30.50
C GLN A 23 -28.43 -18.64 30.91
N GLN A 24 -28.60 -17.92 32.03
CA GLN A 24 -29.89 -17.35 32.41
C GLN A 24 -30.38 -16.27 31.43
N GLN A 25 -29.48 -15.41 30.92
CA GLN A 25 -29.82 -14.45 29.87
C GLN A 25 -30.23 -15.13 28.56
N GLN A 26 -29.52 -16.18 28.13
CA GLN A 26 -29.89 -16.96 26.94
C GLN A 26 -31.25 -17.66 27.12
N GLN A 27 -31.55 -18.22 28.30
CA GLN A 27 -32.88 -18.78 28.60
C GLN A 27 -33.98 -17.72 28.61
N GLN A 28 -33.74 -16.53 29.15
CA GLN A 28 -34.70 -15.41 29.09
C GLN A 28 -34.94 -14.95 27.64
N GLN A 29 -33.89 -14.83 26.82
CA GLN A 29 -34.02 -14.48 25.41
C GLN A 29 -34.72 -15.56 24.58
N GLN A 30 -34.59 -16.84 24.93
CA GLN A 30 -35.38 -17.91 24.30
C GLN A 30 -36.86 -17.87 24.72
N GLN A 31 -37.16 -17.60 26.01
CA GLN A 31 -38.53 -17.45 26.50
C GLN A 31 -39.24 -16.21 25.91
N GLN A 32 -38.51 -15.15 25.58
CA GLN A 32 -39.06 -13.92 24.97
C GLN A 32 -39.40 -14.06 23.47
N ARG A 33 -39.09 -15.19 22.80
CA ARG A 33 -39.45 -15.42 21.39
C ARG A 33 -40.78 -16.19 21.19
N LEU A 34 -41.56 -16.43 22.25
CA LEU A 34 -42.81 -17.19 22.17
C LEU A 34 -44.01 -16.41 22.79
N PHE A 35 -45.06 -16.30 21.98
CA PHE A 35 -46.39 -15.69 22.21
C PHE A 35 -46.54 -14.16 22.01
N PRO A 36 -47.72 -13.70 21.51
CA PRO A 36 -47.90 -12.35 20.95
C PRO A 36 -48.52 -11.33 21.92
N ILE A 37 -48.58 -10.08 21.44
CA ILE A 37 -49.03 -8.86 22.15
C ILE A 37 -50.50 -8.92 22.57
N THR A 38 -50.81 -8.39 23.76
CA THR A 38 -52.13 -7.83 24.12
C THR A 38 -51.94 -6.66 25.10
N ILE A 39 -52.81 -5.64 25.06
CA ILE A 39 -52.62 -4.33 25.72
C ILE A 39 -53.69 -4.10 26.82
N THR A 40 -53.34 -3.60 28.02
CA THR A 40 -54.18 -2.68 28.83
C THR A 40 -53.52 -2.09 30.12
N ASN A 41 -53.50 -0.75 30.21
CA ASN A 41 -53.73 0.16 31.36
C ASN A 41 -53.27 -0.12 32.83
N ILE A 42 -52.31 0.69 33.35
CA ILE A 42 -52.47 1.82 34.34
C ILE A 42 -53.37 1.59 35.60
N PRO A 43 -53.05 2.01 36.88
CA PRO A 43 -52.17 3.15 37.35
C PRO A 43 -51.26 2.98 38.63
N ARG A 44 -50.36 3.98 38.85
CA ARG A 44 -49.84 4.67 40.09
C ARG A 44 -49.81 3.98 41.49
N MET A 45 -48.86 4.21 42.42
CA MET A 45 -48.42 5.50 43.04
C MET A 45 -47.09 5.41 43.85
N ASN A 46 -46.36 6.55 43.94
CA ASN A 46 -45.52 7.10 45.05
C ASN A 46 -44.28 6.28 45.58
N GLU A 47 -43.25 6.84 46.26
CA GLU A 47 -43.01 8.20 46.83
C GLU A 47 -41.49 8.61 46.86
N GLU A 48 -41.20 9.82 47.34
CA GLU A 48 -39.88 10.55 47.41
C GLU A 48 -39.13 10.38 48.77
N PRO A 49 -38.01 11.08 49.14
CA PRO A 49 -37.11 12.03 48.44
C PRO A 49 -35.56 11.88 48.66
N GLN A 50 -34.81 12.79 48.03
CA GLN A 50 -33.44 13.33 48.31
C GLN A 50 -33.12 13.66 49.80
N PRO A 51 -31.84 13.80 50.28
CA PRO A 51 -30.87 14.83 49.79
C PRO A 51 -29.34 14.56 49.88
N GLN A 52 -28.55 15.48 49.28
CA GLN A 52 -27.09 15.65 49.46
C GLN A 52 -26.73 16.42 50.76
N PRO A 53 -25.44 16.48 51.20
CA PRO A 53 -24.59 17.62 50.79
C PRO A 53 -23.05 17.37 50.65
N GLN A 54 -22.35 18.32 50.01
CA GLN A 54 -20.90 18.59 50.09
C GLN A 54 -20.62 19.72 51.15
N PRO A 55 -19.38 20.16 51.56
CA PRO A 55 -18.09 20.09 50.83
C PRO A 55 -16.75 19.97 51.63
N GLN A 56 -15.65 19.83 50.86
CA GLN A 56 -14.25 20.30 51.03
C GLN A 56 -13.63 20.68 52.41
N THR A 57 -12.44 20.13 52.72
CA THR A 57 -11.14 20.82 53.06
C THR A 57 -10.03 19.74 53.32
N LYS A 58 -8.76 19.84 52.86
CA LYS A 58 -7.57 20.64 53.30
C LYS A 58 -7.09 20.35 54.75
N THR A 59 -5.80 20.20 55.11
CA THR A 59 -4.49 20.25 54.37
C THR A 59 -3.31 19.66 55.18
N GLN A 60 -2.23 19.25 54.48
CA GLN A 60 -0.76 19.37 54.78
C GLN A 60 -0.12 18.93 56.12
N THR A 61 0.98 18.17 55.99
CA THR A 61 2.40 18.52 56.34
C THR A 61 3.32 17.61 55.47
N GLN A 62 4.43 17.96 54.79
CA GLN A 62 5.52 18.97 54.93
C GLN A 62 6.49 18.73 56.11
N THR A 63 7.78 19.09 56.06
CA THR A 63 8.69 19.63 55.00
C THR A 63 9.80 18.58 54.69
N GLU A 64 10.90 18.72 53.92
CA GLU A 64 11.48 19.63 52.89
C GLU A 64 12.54 18.79 52.10
N LEU A 65 13.64 19.17 51.41
CA LEU A 65 14.43 20.39 51.04
C LEU A 65 15.00 20.09 49.61
N GLN A 66 15.29 21.02 48.69
CA GLN A 66 14.81 22.40 48.50
C GLN A 66 14.94 22.78 47.00
N MET A 67 15.86 23.66 46.57
CA MET A 67 15.99 24.26 45.21
C MET A 67 17.41 24.87 45.01
N PRO A 68 17.85 25.49 43.85
CA PRO A 68 17.10 26.33 42.91
C PRO A 68 17.49 26.25 41.40
N MET A 69 17.14 27.29 40.63
CA MET A 69 17.06 27.38 39.16
C MET A 69 18.33 27.91 38.46
N ALA A 70 18.47 27.66 37.13
CA ALA A 70 18.56 28.68 36.06
C ALA A 70 19.35 28.23 34.79
N LYS A 71 18.90 28.72 33.62
CA LYS A 71 19.67 28.86 32.35
C LYS A 71 20.35 30.27 32.36
N PRO A 72 21.39 30.63 31.57
CA PRO A 72 21.56 30.26 30.15
C PRO A 72 22.98 30.22 29.52
N MET A 73 23.00 30.00 28.20
CA MET A 73 23.89 30.60 27.17
C MET A 73 25.34 30.12 26.92
N GLN A 74 25.67 30.21 25.62
CA GLN A 74 26.98 30.39 24.97
C GLN A 74 28.11 29.35 25.12
N TRP A 75 28.52 28.83 23.95
CA TRP A 75 29.90 28.38 23.68
C TRP A 75 30.48 29.22 22.53
N ARG A 76 31.74 29.67 22.64
CA ARG A 76 32.48 30.31 21.53
C ARG A 76 33.98 30.01 21.62
N CYS A 77 34.63 29.92 20.46
CA CYS A 77 35.89 29.18 20.29
C CYS A 77 37.17 29.99 20.56
N ARG A 78 38.27 29.26 20.85
CA ARG A 78 39.58 29.39 20.17
C ARG A 78 40.54 28.26 20.62
N GLY A 79 41.35 27.63 19.77
CA GLY A 79 41.35 27.61 18.29
C GLY A 79 42.72 27.33 17.63
N ARG A 80 42.72 27.12 16.30
CA ARG A 80 43.88 27.12 15.36
C ARG A 80 44.92 25.98 15.54
N LEU A 81 45.73 25.57 14.55
CA LEU A 81 46.12 26.16 13.24
C LEU A 81 46.19 25.13 12.08
N ARG A 82 45.76 25.55 10.87
CA ARG A 82 46.26 25.21 9.49
C ARG A 82 46.27 23.72 9.03
N SER A 83 46.19 23.40 7.72
CA SER A 83 46.15 24.21 6.48
C SER A 83 45.26 23.62 5.36
N LEU A 84 44.70 24.52 4.54
CA LEU A 84 44.05 24.35 3.23
C LEU A 84 45.11 24.20 2.09
N PRO A 85 44.80 23.98 0.77
CA PRO A 85 43.55 24.30 0.01
C PRO A 85 43.01 23.25 -1.02
N ARG A 86 41.68 23.17 -1.25
CA ARG A 86 40.83 23.65 -2.40
C ARG A 86 40.92 22.84 -3.73
N CYS A 87 39.82 22.28 -4.26
CA CYS A 87 38.80 22.81 -5.22
C CYS A 87 39.29 22.92 -6.70
N VAL A 88 38.49 22.86 -7.78
CA VAL A 88 37.04 23.13 -8.04
C VAL A 88 36.46 22.18 -9.15
N LEU A 89 35.12 22.05 -9.18
CA LEU A 89 34.17 21.68 -10.28
C LEU A 89 34.40 22.40 -11.66
N PRO A 90 33.57 22.23 -12.75
CA PRO A 90 32.70 21.12 -13.27
C PRO A 90 32.54 21.03 -14.85
N LEU A 91 31.52 20.27 -15.33
CA LEU A 91 30.62 20.49 -16.51
C LEU A 91 30.90 19.88 -17.94
N PHE A 92 30.05 18.91 -18.33
CA PHE A 92 29.20 18.79 -19.57
C PHE A 92 29.73 18.50 -21.02
N ILE A 93 28.93 17.66 -21.72
CA ILE A 93 28.55 17.64 -23.18
C ILE A 93 29.37 16.85 -24.27
N CYS A 94 28.70 15.79 -24.76
CA CYS A 94 28.48 15.25 -26.13
C CYS A 94 29.56 14.97 -27.21
N CYS A 95 29.25 13.92 -27.98
CA CYS A 95 29.49 13.68 -29.43
C CYS A 95 30.88 13.22 -29.97
N SER A 96 30.94 11.90 -30.24
CA SER A 96 31.03 11.29 -31.59
C SER A 96 32.27 11.46 -32.50
N ILE A 97 32.57 10.37 -33.25
CA ILE A 97 33.29 10.30 -34.54
C ILE A 97 34.83 10.56 -34.46
N VAL A 98 35.73 9.80 -35.09
CA VAL A 98 35.73 8.49 -35.82
C VAL A 98 37.20 7.99 -35.88
N LEU A 99 37.45 6.68 -36.00
CA LEU A 99 38.45 6.09 -36.93
C LEU A 99 38.50 4.55 -36.86
N SER A 100 37.87 3.91 -37.83
CA SER A 100 38.15 2.53 -38.30
C SER A 100 39.33 2.56 -39.32
N PRO A 101 39.75 1.49 -40.03
CA PRO A 101 39.29 0.07 -40.08
C PRO A 101 40.49 -0.92 -39.84
N SER A 102 40.57 -2.21 -40.23
CA SER A 102 39.83 -3.06 -41.20
C SER A 102 40.15 -4.57 -41.07
N HIS A 103 39.18 -5.43 -41.44
CA HIS A 103 39.35 -6.70 -42.19
C HIS A 103 40.12 -7.90 -41.57
N ASN A 104 39.90 -9.17 -41.98
CA ASN A 104 38.71 -9.87 -42.53
C ASN A 104 38.96 -11.41 -42.52
N HIS A 105 37.91 -12.23 -42.59
CA HIS A 105 37.92 -13.72 -42.72
C HIS A 105 38.55 -14.53 -41.55
N GLY A 106 38.12 -15.75 -41.20
CA GLY A 106 36.93 -16.53 -41.60
C GLY A 106 37.20 -17.73 -42.51
N CYS A 107 37.15 -18.96 -41.95
CA CYS A 107 36.86 -20.22 -42.66
C CYS A 107 36.60 -21.38 -41.68
N GLU A 108 35.85 -22.41 -42.11
CA GLU A 108 35.40 -23.55 -41.29
C GLU A 108 36.30 -24.81 -41.46
N GLY A 109 36.14 -25.80 -40.57
CA GLY A 109 36.74 -27.13 -40.72
C GLY A 109 36.11 -28.17 -39.79
N ARG A 110 35.35 -29.11 -40.35
CA ARG A 110 34.58 -30.14 -39.62
C ARG A 110 35.12 -31.54 -39.91
N ILE A 111 35.63 -32.25 -38.90
CA ILE A 111 36.02 -33.67 -38.99
C ILE A 111 35.42 -34.46 -37.82
N SER A 112 35.05 -35.71 -38.09
CA SER A 112 34.48 -36.68 -37.15
C SER A 112 35.45 -37.84 -36.95
N GLY A 113 35.59 -38.31 -35.71
CA GLY A 113 36.34 -39.54 -35.40
C GLY A 113 36.09 -40.02 -33.98
N LYS A 114 35.62 -41.26 -33.84
CA LYS A 114 35.80 -42.04 -32.60
C LYS A 114 37.18 -42.70 -32.65
N ASP A 115 37.84 -42.89 -31.52
CA ASP A 115 37.90 -44.24 -30.94
C ASP A 115 38.60 -44.29 -29.57
N LEU A 116 38.41 -45.45 -28.93
CA LEU A 116 38.84 -45.85 -27.59
C LEU A 116 40.35 -45.74 -27.36
N PHE A 117 40.76 -45.37 -26.15
CA PHE A 117 41.83 -46.06 -25.40
C PHE A 117 41.63 -45.95 -23.88
N GLN A 118 42.15 -46.93 -23.14
CA GLN A 118 42.10 -47.01 -21.68
C GLN A 118 43.51 -46.80 -21.06
N ASN A 119 43.56 -46.78 -19.73
CA ASN A 119 44.74 -47.01 -18.87
C ASN A 119 45.64 -45.77 -18.59
N PRO A 120 46.52 -45.79 -17.54
CA PRO A 120 46.23 -44.93 -16.40
C PRO A 120 47.44 -44.15 -15.81
N ASN A 121 47.12 -43.32 -14.82
CA ASN A 121 48.01 -42.68 -13.82
C ASN A 121 49.01 -41.59 -14.26
N SER A 122 48.91 -40.50 -13.49
CA SER A 122 49.98 -39.63 -12.96
C SER A 122 50.26 -38.25 -13.58
N ASP A 123 50.34 -37.29 -12.65
CA ASP A 123 51.18 -36.10 -12.58
C ASP A 123 50.89 -34.83 -13.41
N ASN A 124 50.22 -33.89 -12.71
CA ASN A 124 50.60 -32.49 -12.54
C ASN A 124 50.92 -31.63 -13.79
N SER A 125 49.97 -30.74 -14.11
CA SER A 125 50.31 -29.36 -14.47
C SER A 125 49.35 -28.39 -13.78
N ASN A 126 49.83 -27.19 -13.44
CA ASN A 126 49.06 -26.24 -12.62
C ASN A 126 47.87 -25.66 -13.38
N SER A 127 46.72 -25.58 -12.72
CA SER A 127 45.65 -24.62 -13.01
C SER A 127 45.18 -24.00 -11.69
N ASP A 128 44.90 -22.69 -11.70
CA ASP A 128 44.56 -21.95 -10.48
C ASP A 128 43.10 -22.17 -10.07
N ASN A 129 42.91 -22.58 -8.81
CA ASN A 129 41.73 -22.31 -7.97
C ASN A 129 40.34 -22.40 -8.64
N GLN A 130 39.97 -23.58 -9.14
CA GLN A 130 38.57 -24.00 -9.11
C GLN A 130 38.45 -25.17 -8.12
N ILE A 131 37.99 -24.88 -6.90
CA ILE A 131 37.71 -25.93 -5.91
C ILE A 131 36.44 -26.63 -6.36
N ASP A 132 36.56 -27.92 -6.66
CA ASP A 132 35.43 -28.73 -7.09
C ASP A 132 34.46 -28.91 -5.91
N TYR A 133 33.23 -28.45 -6.08
CA TYR A 133 32.13 -28.69 -5.14
C TYR A 133 31.42 -29.99 -5.50
N ASP A 134 32.19 -31.07 -5.72
CA ASP A 134 31.62 -32.34 -6.13
C ASP A 134 30.97 -33.03 -4.92
N ILE A 135 29.66 -32.87 -4.82
CA ILE A 135 28.81 -33.38 -3.73
C ILE A 135 28.57 -34.87 -3.98
N ASP A 136 29.61 -35.68 -3.75
CA ASP A 136 29.66 -37.12 -4.07
C ASP A 136 28.91 -37.98 -3.05
N TYR A 137 28.01 -38.84 -3.55
CA TYR A 137 27.03 -39.63 -2.79
C TYR A 137 26.84 -41.02 -3.43
N PRO A 138 26.83 -42.10 -2.63
CA PRO A 138 26.46 -43.43 -3.13
C PRO A 138 25.02 -43.47 -3.66
N ARG A 139 24.87 -43.63 -4.99
CA ARG A 139 23.59 -44.04 -5.60
C ARG A 139 23.30 -45.49 -5.25
N GLY A 140 22.12 -45.74 -4.69
CA GLY A 140 21.65 -47.05 -4.27
C GLY A 140 20.67 -46.98 -3.09
N ASP A 141 19.98 -48.09 -2.86
CA ASP A 141 18.76 -48.24 -2.05
C ASP A 141 18.97 -48.09 -0.52
N LEU A 142 20.17 -47.68 -0.09
CA LEU A 142 20.50 -47.48 1.32
C LEU A 142 19.84 -46.20 1.85
N ALA A 143 19.14 -46.32 2.98
CA ALA A 143 18.33 -45.27 3.60
C ALA A 143 18.62 -45.11 5.10
N PHE A 144 18.47 -43.89 5.64
CA PHE A 144 18.82 -43.60 7.04
C PHE A 144 17.76 -44.15 8.00
N HIS A 145 18.19 -45.00 8.93
CA HIS A 145 17.31 -45.58 9.95
C HIS A 145 17.30 -44.76 11.26
N PRO A 146 16.15 -44.69 11.95
CA PRO A 146 16.05 -44.01 13.25
C PRO A 146 16.97 -44.62 14.32
N LEU A 147 17.53 -43.77 15.17
CA LEU A 147 18.42 -44.19 16.26
C LEU A 147 17.67 -45.05 17.30
N GLU A 148 18.18 -46.26 17.56
CA GLU A 148 17.52 -47.24 18.45
C GLU A 148 17.27 -46.72 19.88
N CYS A 149 18.12 -45.81 20.35
CA CYS A 149 17.97 -45.15 21.66
C CYS A 149 16.63 -44.40 21.82
N ASN A 150 16.00 -44.02 20.70
CA ASN A 150 14.75 -43.27 20.66
C ASN A 150 13.50 -44.17 20.55
N LYS A 151 13.64 -45.50 20.50
CA LYS A 151 12.52 -46.48 20.47
C LYS A 151 11.50 -46.37 21.62
N ARG A 152 11.77 -45.54 22.63
CA ARG A 152 10.87 -45.28 23.77
C ARG A 152 10.62 -43.80 24.02
N LEU A 153 11.11 -42.91 23.17
CA LEU A 153 11.19 -41.47 23.47
C LEU A 153 9.81 -40.83 23.67
N ASP A 154 8.80 -41.29 22.93
CA ASP A 154 7.41 -40.83 23.05
C ASP A 154 6.71 -41.25 24.36
N ASN A 155 7.36 -42.10 25.17
CA ASN A 155 6.87 -42.49 26.50
C ASN A 155 7.50 -41.66 27.63
N ASP A 156 8.50 -40.82 27.34
CA ASP A 156 9.16 -39.95 28.32
C ASP A 156 8.61 -38.51 28.18
N PRO A 157 7.85 -37.99 29.17
CA PRO A 157 7.27 -36.66 29.05
C PRO A 157 8.38 -35.62 28.94
N CYS A 158 8.40 -34.86 27.85
CA CYS A 158 9.47 -33.92 27.57
C CYS A 158 9.41 -32.69 28.51
N ILE A 159 10.02 -32.83 29.69
CA ILE A 159 9.97 -31.82 30.77
C ILE A 159 11.35 -31.37 31.25
N THR A 160 12.44 -31.88 30.67
CA THR A 160 13.80 -31.47 31.09
C THR A 160 14.19 -30.16 30.39
N PRO A 161 14.37 -29.05 31.13
CA PRO A 161 14.71 -27.77 30.52
C PRO A 161 16.18 -27.76 30.07
N TRP A 162 16.45 -27.02 29.00
CA TRP A 162 17.79 -26.74 28.45
C TRP A 162 18.84 -26.43 29.52
N SER A 163 18.50 -25.57 30.48
CA SER A 163 19.41 -25.14 31.55
C SER A 163 19.84 -26.24 32.52
N LYS A 164 19.19 -27.41 32.52
CA LYS A 164 19.64 -28.60 33.27
C LYS A 164 20.78 -29.34 32.57
N PHE A 165 20.87 -29.27 31.24
CA PHE A 165 21.95 -29.87 30.44
C PHE A 165 23.07 -28.87 30.15
N PHE A 166 22.71 -27.64 29.78
CA PHE A 166 23.64 -26.65 29.21
C PHE A 166 23.81 -25.38 30.07
N GLY A 167 23.17 -25.33 31.25
CA GLY A 167 23.23 -24.18 32.16
C GLY A 167 22.63 -22.91 31.55
N ASN A 168 23.15 -21.75 31.97
CA ASN A 168 22.76 -20.43 31.47
C ASN A 168 23.74 -19.89 30.42
N GLN A 169 24.40 -20.78 29.67
CA GLN A 169 25.36 -20.41 28.63
C GLN A 169 24.62 -19.93 27.38
N LEU A 170 25.09 -18.82 26.79
CA LEU A 170 24.49 -18.19 25.61
C LEU A 170 25.25 -18.51 24.31
N VAL A 171 26.55 -18.78 24.39
CA VAL A 171 27.43 -18.99 23.23
C VAL A 171 28.18 -20.30 23.40
N PHE A 172 28.05 -21.21 22.43
CA PHE A 172 28.62 -22.56 22.45
C PHE A 172 29.65 -22.70 21.33
N SER A 173 30.93 -22.65 21.69
CA SER A 173 32.06 -22.67 20.74
C SER A 173 32.27 -24.02 20.05
N SER A 174 31.71 -25.10 20.59
CA SER A 174 31.65 -26.42 19.99
C SER A 174 30.24 -26.74 19.50
N THR A 175 30.09 -27.79 18.69
CA THR A 175 28.79 -28.36 18.34
C THR A 175 27.98 -28.68 19.60
N VAL A 176 26.70 -28.33 19.61
CA VAL A 176 25.77 -28.67 20.70
C VAL A 176 25.05 -29.96 20.34
N GLU A 177 25.30 -31.04 21.08
CA GLU A 177 24.63 -32.33 20.86
C GLU A 177 23.53 -32.59 21.89
N ILE A 178 22.29 -32.82 21.42
CA ILE A 178 21.16 -33.28 22.24
C ILE A 178 21.24 -34.80 22.36
N PRO A 179 21.49 -35.39 23.55
CA PRO A 179 21.87 -36.80 23.66
C PRO A 179 20.80 -37.79 23.21
N CYS A 180 21.24 -38.89 22.58
CA CYS A 180 20.44 -40.07 22.23
C CYS A 180 19.59 -40.54 23.42
N GLY A 181 18.29 -40.80 23.23
CA GLY A 181 17.42 -41.28 24.31
C GLY A 181 17.17 -40.26 25.44
N LYS A 182 17.22 -38.96 25.14
CA LYS A 182 16.85 -37.85 26.03
C LYS A 182 15.93 -36.86 25.31
N CYS A 183 15.04 -36.22 26.06
CA CYS A 183 14.24 -35.10 25.57
C CYS A 183 14.62 -33.80 26.29
N VAL A 184 14.76 -32.70 25.56
CA VAL A 184 15.19 -31.38 26.06
C VAL A 184 14.25 -30.29 25.55
N VAL A 185 13.85 -29.38 26.44
CA VAL A 185 12.94 -28.27 26.12
C VAL A 185 13.65 -26.92 26.22
N MET A 186 13.54 -26.11 25.17
CA MET A 186 14.02 -24.73 25.09
C MET A 186 12.88 -23.72 25.29
N TYR A 187 12.87 -23.11 26.46
CA TYR A 187 12.06 -21.94 26.83
C TYR A 187 12.84 -20.63 26.59
N PRO A 188 12.16 -19.48 26.42
CA PRO A 188 12.80 -18.23 26.02
C PRO A 188 13.80 -17.72 27.05
N VAL A 189 15.07 -17.64 26.64
CA VAL A 189 16.15 -17.10 27.47
C VAL A 189 16.02 -15.58 27.53
N LYS A 190 15.85 -15.02 28.74
CA LYS A 190 15.57 -13.59 28.95
C LYS A 190 16.57 -12.93 29.89
N THR A 191 16.92 -11.69 29.57
CA THR A 191 17.65 -10.77 30.46
C THR A 191 16.87 -10.50 31.75
N LYS A 192 17.55 -9.92 32.76
CA LYS A 192 16.89 -9.35 33.94
C LYS A 192 15.84 -8.25 33.61
N ASN A 193 15.88 -7.70 32.40
CA ASN A 193 14.96 -6.66 31.92
C ASN A 193 13.84 -7.23 31.02
N GLY A 194 13.71 -8.57 30.92
CA GLY A 194 12.65 -9.24 30.17
C GLY A 194 12.87 -9.41 28.66
N LEU A 195 13.82 -8.67 28.06
CA LEU A 195 14.24 -8.85 26.67
C LEU A 195 14.80 -10.27 26.44
N ARG A 196 14.47 -10.90 25.31
CA ARG A 196 15.12 -12.15 24.87
C ARG A 196 16.63 -11.95 24.70
N GLN A 197 17.40 -13.03 24.79
CA GLN A 197 18.80 -13.08 24.38
C GLN A 197 19.01 -14.22 23.38
N PRO A 198 19.74 -13.98 22.27
CA PRO A 198 20.01 -15.03 21.31
C PRO A 198 20.95 -16.09 21.86
N LEU A 199 20.65 -17.36 21.58
CA LEU A 199 21.58 -18.47 21.72
C LEU A 199 22.45 -18.56 20.46
N GLN A 200 23.75 -18.82 20.61
CA GLN A 200 24.70 -18.90 19.50
C GLN A 200 25.38 -20.28 19.48
N PHE A 201 25.25 -20.98 18.36
CA PHE A 201 25.83 -22.30 18.08
C PHE A 201 26.78 -22.22 16.86
N PRO A 202 27.92 -21.48 16.94
CA PRO A 202 28.90 -21.44 15.84
C PRO A 202 29.52 -22.80 15.50
N GLY A 203 29.48 -23.78 16.41
CA GLY A 203 29.82 -25.18 16.12
C GLY A 203 28.69 -26.02 15.52
N GLY A 204 27.50 -25.44 15.28
CA GLY A 204 26.29 -26.15 14.83
C GLY A 204 25.50 -26.84 15.95
N LEU A 205 24.30 -27.30 15.60
CA LEU A 205 23.36 -28.01 16.49
C LEU A 205 23.08 -29.43 15.96
N ARG A 206 23.25 -30.46 16.80
CA ARG A 206 22.99 -31.86 16.46
C ARG A 206 21.94 -32.46 17.39
N VAL A 207 20.85 -32.96 16.83
CA VAL A 207 19.73 -33.53 17.57
C VAL A 207 19.76 -35.06 17.43
N LEU A 208 20.30 -35.76 18.43
CA LEU A 208 20.31 -37.23 18.50
C LEU A 208 19.14 -37.76 19.35
N GLY A 209 18.76 -37.04 20.40
CA GLY A 209 17.51 -37.22 21.16
C GLY A 209 16.35 -36.43 20.57
N LYS A 210 15.47 -35.89 21.44
CA LYS A 210 14.37 -34.98 21.04
C LYS A 210 14.61 -33.58 21.60
N LEU A 211 14.43 -32.58 20.76
CA LEU A 211 14.54 -31.16 21.10
C LEU A 211 13.21 -30.47 20.82
N VAL A 212 12.64 -29.81 21.82
CA VAL A 212 11.41 -29.02 21.71
C VAL A 212 11.75 -27.54 21.87
N ILE A 213 11.31 -26.69 20.95
CA ILE A 213 11.56 -25.25 20.94
C ILE A 213 10.23 -24.50 20.88
N HIS A 214 9.89 -23.74 21.93
CA HIS A 214 8.64 -22.98 21.97
C HIS A 214 8.82 -21.50 21.57
N SER A 215 9.89 -20.86 22.05
CA SER A 215 10.13 -19.42 21.84
C SER A 215 11.59 -19.13 22.16
N ASN A 216 12.41 -18.76 21.16
CA ASN A 216 13.83 -18.39 21.32
C ASN A 216 14.37 -17.78 20.03
N ASP A 217 15.38 -16.92 20.17
CA ASP A 217 16.19 -16.45 19.04
C ASP A 217 17.49 -17.27 19.03
N ILE A 218 17.85 -17.85 17.89
CA ILE A 218 18.97 -18.79 17.74
C ILE A 218 19.81 -18.36 16.54
N LEU A 219 21.12 -18.33 16.69
CA LEU A 219 22.07 -18.23 15.59
C LEU A 219 22.89 -19.52 15.53
N THR A 220 23.02 -20.14 14.36
CA THR A 220 23.74 -21.42 14.20
C THR A 220 24.58 -21.47 12.94
N ALA A 221 25.63 -22.31 12.89
CA ALA A 221 26.33 -22.62 11.64
C ALA A 221 25.63 -23.74 10.83
N SER A 222 24.91 -24.63 11.51
CA SER A 222 24.20 -25.78 10.89
C SER A 222 23.18 -26.41 11.85
N ILE A 223 22.26 -27.22 11.31
CA ILE A 223 21.38 -28.12 12.10
C ILE A 223 21.41 -29.52 11.49
N LEU A 224 21.56 -30.55 12.33
CA LEU A 224 21.47 -31.96 11.93
C LEU A 224 20.53 -32.74 12.87
N VAL A 225 19.51 -33.37 12.31
CA VAL A 225 18.50 -34.16 13.04
C VAL A 225 18.60 -35.65 12.67
N HIS A 226 19.05 -36.46 13.65
CA HIS A 226 18.97 -37.93 13.62
C HIS A 226 17.92 -38.47 14.60
N GLY A 227 17.52 -37.68 15.60
CA GLY A 227 16.43 -37.95 16.53
C GLY A 227 15.16 -37.23 16.11
N GLU A 228 14.64 -36.32 16.95
CA GLU A 228 13.43 -35.55 16.63
C GLU A 228 13.55 -34.07 16.99
N LEU A 229 13.21 -33.19 16.06
CA LEU A 229 13.17 -31.74 16.27
C LEU A 229 11.74 -31.23 16.18
N VAL A 230 11.24 -30.69 17.28
CA VAL A 230 9.92 -30.07 17.41
C VAL A 230 10.08 -28.57 17.61
N ILE A 231 9.37 -27.76 16.82
CA ILE A 231 9.34 -26.30 16.98
C ILE A 231 7.89 -25.85 16.85
N GLU A 232 7.34 -25.26 17.91
CA GLU A 232 5.91 -24.93 17.99
C GLU A 232 5.68 -23.50 18.48
N SER A 233 4.77 -22.76 17.84
CA SER A 233 4.26 -21.50 18.38
C SER A 233 2.80 -21.26 17.97
N MET A 234 1.95 -21.11 18.99
CA MET A 234 0.52 -20.81 18.89
C MET A 234 0.24 -19.29 19.03
N LYS A 235 1.26 -18.44 18.88
CA LYS A 235 1.13 -16.98 19.02
C LYS A 235 0.25 -16.41 17.88
N PRO A 236 -0.58 -15.37 18.12
CA PRO A 236 -1.20 -14.61 17.04
C PRO A 236 -0.15 -13.99 16.10
N ILE A 237 -0.38 -14.02 14.79
CA ILE A 237 0.52 -13.41 13.80
C ILE A 237 0.34 -11.89 13.84
N ASP A 238 1.37 -11.18 14.29
CA ASP A 238 1.44 -9.71 14.49
C ASP A 238 2.67 -9.07 13.82
N GLY A 239 3.37 -9.81 12.96
CA GLY A 239 4.63 -9.40 12.33
C GLY A 239 5.90 -9.55 13.18
N VAL A 240 5.82 -10.08 14.41
CA VAL A 240 6.99 -10.29 15.29
C VAL A 240 7.20 -11.78 15.61
N PRO A 241 8.30 -12.42 15.18
CA PRO A 241 8.53 -13.84 15.42
C PRO A 241 8.57 -14.26 16.90
N ASP A 242 8.10 -15.48 17.17
CA ASP A 242 8.22 -16.16 18.46
C ASP A 242 9.49 -17.04 18.53
N VAL A 243 9.84 -17.67 17.41
CA VAL A 243 11.12 -18.36 17.19
C VAL A 243 11.79 -17.76 15.95
N SER A 244 13.07 -17.40 16.06
CA SER A 244 13.90 -17.02 14.92
C SER A 244 15.16 -17.86 14.92
N ILE A 245 15.49 -18.52 13.80
CA ILE A 245 16.76 -19.23 13.62
C ILE A 245 17.50 -18.63 12.43
N THR A 246 18.69 -18.10 12.68
CA THR A 246 19.52 -17.42 11.67
C THR A 246 20.81 -18.21 11.44
N TRP A 247 21.11 -18.53 10.19
CA TRP A 247 22.36 -19.21 9.85
C TRP A 247 23.50 -18.22 9.68
N MET A 248 24.56 -18.40 10.47
CA MET A 248 25.77 -17.56 10.49
C MET A 248 26.79 -18.03 9.46
N ASP A 249 27.54 -17.08 8.90
CA ASP A 249 28.87 -17.35 8.35
C ASP A 249 29.90 -17.37 9.49
N THR A 250 30.80 -18.34 9.50
CA THR A 250 31.77 -18.57 10.60
C THR A 250 33.10 -17.82 10.42
N ASP A 251 33.15 -16.83 9.52
CA ASP A 251 34.33 -16.01 9.25
C ASP A 251 34.44 -14.81 10.21
N THR A 252 34.91 -15.04 11.44
CA THR A 252 35.29 -13.97 12.38
C THR A 252 36.71 -14.14 12.92
N ASP A 253 37.73 -14.07 12.05
CA ASP A 253 39.10 -13.86 12.52
C ASP A 253 39.26 -12.41 13.02
N THR A 254 39.47 -12.28 14.32
CA THR A 254 39.84 -11.03 14.99
C THR A 254 41.10 -11.16 15.85
N THR A 255 41.79 -12.31 15.77
CA THR A 255 42.99 -12.64 16.53
C THR A 255 43.92 -13.51 15.69
N GLY A 256 44.62 -12.87 14.74
CA GLY A 256 45.44 -13.55 13.73
C GLY A 256 46.60 -14.38 14.28
N SER A 257 46.33 -15.63 14.62
CA SER A 257 47.33 -16.70 14.78
C SER A 257 46.68 -18.09 14.70
N SER A 258 46.96 -18.82 13.62
CA SER A 258 46.72 -20.26 13.43
C SER A 258 45.32 -20.81 13.77
N ALA A 259 44.30 -20.44 12.99
CA ALA A 259 43.02 -21.15 12.93
C ALA A 259 42.70 -21.55 11.47
N ARG A 260 43.05 -22.78 11.06
CA ARG A 260 42.90 -23.26 9.67
C ARG A 260 41.60 -24.06 9.44
N ALA A 261 40.55 -23.76 10.20
CA ALA A 261 39.32 -24.54 10.24
C ALA A 261 38.11 -23.72 10.76
N SER A 262 37.46 -22.96 9.87
CA SER A 262 36.23 -22.19 10.22
C SER A 262 35.33 -21.86 9.02
N ASN A 263 35.36 -22.65 7.95
CA ASN A 263 34.48 -22.45 6.78
C ASN A 263 34.26 -23.79 6.02
N GLN A 264 33.97 -24.83 6.80
CA GLN A 264 33.93 -26.22 6.34
C GLN A 264 32.51 -26.64 5.93
N THR A 265 32.42 -27.35 4.81
CA THR A 265 31.28 -28.21 4.45
C THR A 265 30.89 -29.07 5.66
N LEU A 266 29.58 -29.20 5.96
CA LEU A 266 29.17 -30.19 6.95
C LEU A 266 29.40 -31.59 6.36
N TRP A 267 30.43 -32.27 6.86
CA TRP A 267 30.74 -33.64 6.50
C TRP A 267 29.97 -34.60 7.41
N PHE A 268 29.08 -35.40 6.83
CA PHE A 268 28.44 -36.48 7.55
C PHE A 268 29.46 -37.53 7.99
N ARG A 269 29.74 -37.53 9.29
CA ARG A 269 30.34 -38.66 10.00
C ARG A 269 29.47 -39.01 11.19
N THR A 270 29.10 -40.28 11.29
CA THR A 270 28.50 -40.84 12.50
C THR A 270 29.52 -40.76 13.66
N PRO A 271 29.06 -40.78 14.92
CA PRO A 271 29.99 -40.74 16.04
C PRO A 271 30.85 -42.01 16.06
N PRO A 272 32.18 -41.93 16.20
CA PRO A 272 32.96 -43.10 16.59
C PRO A 272 32.47 -43.59 17.96
N GLU A 273 32.43 -44.91 18.17
CA GLU A 273 32.09 -45.47 19.47
C GLU A 273 33.06 -44.93 20.54
N GLN A 274 32.53 -44.32 21.61
CA GLN A 274 33.36 -43.86 22.72
C GLN A 274 33.89 -45.08 23.49
N VAL A 275 35.12 -45.47 23.18
CA VAL A 275 35.85 -46.52 23.89
C VAL A 275 36.19 -46.05 25.31
N GLY A 276 35.32 -46.36 26.28
CA GLY A 276 35.72 -46.40 27.70
C GLY A 276 34.75 -45.86 28.76
N ALA A 277 33.59 -46.52 28.95
CA ALA A 277 33.03 -46.79 30.29
C ALA A 277 31.91 -47.85 30.21
N ASP A 278 31.87 -48.77 31.17
CA ASP A 278 30.79 -49.71 31.49
C ASP A 278 30.09 -50.43 30.31
N SER A 279 30.78 -51.45 29.80
CA SER A 279 30.27 -52.38 28.79
C SER A 279 29.11 -53.25 29.29
N PHE A 280 27.86 -52.89 28.97
CA PHE A 280 26.72 -53.84 29.02
C PHE A 280 25.69 -53.73 27.88
N PHE A 281 25.83 -52.76 26.96
CA PHE A 281 24.95 -52.59 25.79
C PHE A 281 25.70 -52.17 24.51
N SER A 282 26.68 -52.97 24.04
CA SER A 282 27.24 -52.84 22.69
C SER A 282 26.85 -54.05 21.83
N ASN A 283 25.97 -53.80 20.85
CA ASN A 283 25.63 -54.65 19.69
C ASN A 283 24.58 -53.92 18.81
N ASN A 284 24.79 -52.61 18.57
CA ASN A 284 23.77 -51.73 17.98
C ASN A 284 23.95 -51.56 16.45
N ASN A 285 23.55 -52.59 15.70
CA ASN A 285 23.81 -52.72 14.26
C ASN A 285 23.41 -51.50 13.41
N ASN A 286 22.30 -50.82 13.74
CA ASN A 286 21.76 -49.74 12.89
C ASN A 286 22.70 -48.52 12.83
N ASN A 287 23.48 -48.29 13.89
CA ASN A 287 24.46 -47.20 13.89
C ASN A 287 25.54 -47.45 12.83
N LYS A 288 25.98 -48.70 12.66
CA LYS A 288 26.92 -49.11 11.61
C LYS A 288 26.31 -48.96 10.21
N HIS A 289 25.04 -49.33 10.04
CA HIS A 289 24.36 -49.20 8.73
C HIS A 289 24.26 -47.74 8.27
N ASN A 290 23.98 -46.81 9.20
CA ASN A 290 23.98 -45.37 8.89
C ASN A 290 25.36 -44.82 8.47
N ASN A 291 26.47 -45.53 8.74
CA ASN A 291 27.80 -45.19 8.19
C ASN A 291 27.88 -45.53 6.69
N GLU A 292 27.29 -46.66 6.30
CA GLU A 292 27.47 -47.29 4.99
C GLU A 292 26.80 -46.45 3.87
N ILE A 293 25.71 -45.75 4.19
CA ILE A 293 25.01 -44.78 3.31
C ILE A 293 25.96 -43.68 2.77
N CYS A 294 26.94 -43.25 3.57
CA CYS A 294 27.91 -42.22 3.20
C CYS A 294 29.29 -42.77 2.80
N GLY A 295 29.41 -44.06 2.50
CA GLY A 295 30.67 -44.68 2.06
C GLY A 295 31.52 -45.29 3.19
N GLY A 296 30.95 -45.55 4.37
CA GLY A 296 31.60 -46.30 5.44
C GLY A 296 32.70 -45.53 6.18
N GLU A 297 33.76 -46.21 6.61
CA GLU A 297 34.85 -45.62 7.43
C GLU A 297 35.65 -44.51 6.73
N TRP A 298 35.59 -44.44 5.40
CA TRP A 298 36.43 -43.56 4.58
C TRP A 298 35.63 -42.51 3.80
N GLY A 299 34.34 -42.76 3.57
CA GLY A 299 33.43 -41.79 2.97
C GLY A 299 32.81 -40.84 4.00
N ALA A 300 32.40 -39.67 3.53
CA ALA A 300 31.58 -38.74 4.29
C ALA A 300 30.72 -37.94 3.31
N CYS A 301 29.40 -37.93 3.47
CA CYS A 301 28.53 -37.14 2.61
C CYS A 301 28.76 -35.64 2.90
N GLY A 302 29.12 -34.85 1.89
CA GLY A 302 29.18 -33.39 2.01
C GLY A 302 27.78 -32.78 1.90
N MET A 303 27.38 -31.94 2.86
CA MET A 303 26.07 -31.25 2.84
C MET A 303 26.16 -29.76 2.50
N GLY A 304 27.21 -29.31 1.79
CA GLY A 304 27.38 -27.89 1.49
C GLY A 304 27.57 -27.01 2.74
N ARG A 305 27.17 -25.74 2.63
CA ARG A 305 27.32 -24.68 3.65
C ARG A 305 25.96 -24.30 4.24
N LYS A 306 25.95 -23.86 5.50
CA LYS A 306 24.74 -23.54 6.29
C LYS A 306 23.61 -24.59 6.19
N PRO A 307 23.89 -25.91 6.25
CA PRO A 307 22.83 -26.89 6.05
C PRO A 307 21.92 -27.04 7.27
N PHE A 308 20.67 -27.36 6.98
CA PHE A 308 19.69 -27.96 7.88
C PHE A 308 19.37 -29.34 7.30
N VAL A 309 19.66 -30.43 8.03
CA VAL A 309 19.52 -31.79 7.50
C VAL A 309 18.73 -32.69 8.43
N VAL A 310 17.80 -33.48 7.86
CA VAL A 310 17.14 -34.59 8.54
C VAL A 310 17.63 -35.89 7.91
N ALA A 311 18.29 -36.75 8.71
CA ALA A 311 18.87 -38.01 8.24
C ALA A 311 18.52 -39.13 9.23
N GLY A 312 17.44 -39.86 8.95
CA GLY A 312 16.83 -40.89 9.81
C GLY A 312 15.97 -40.33 10.96
N GLY A 313 16.00 -39.01 11.16
CA GLY A 313 15.22 -38.33 12.19
C GLY A 313 13.75 -38.08 11.83
N LYS A 314 13.11 -37.25 12.65
CA LYS A 314 11.76 -36.69 12.44
C LYS A 314 11.78 -35.17 12.68
N LEU A 315 10.99 -34.45 11.89
CA LEU A 315 10.75 -33.02 11.99
C LEU A 315 9.26 -32.78 12.28
N ASP A 316 8.93 -31.97 13.28
CA ASP A 316 7.55 -31.62 13.64
C ASP A 316 7.46 -30.12 13.97
N ILE A 317 7.33 -29.30 12.94
CA ILE A 317 7.37 -27.84 13.03
C ILE A 317 5.98 -27.27 12.75
N ARG A 318 5.45 -26.43 13.67
CA ARG A 318 4.09 -25.87 13.62
C ARG A 318 4.04 -24.41 14.11
N GLY A 319 3.97 -23.46 13.17
CA GLY A 319 4.07 -22.02 13.45
C GLY A 319 2.77 -21.21 13.40
N LEU A 320 1.59 -21.84 13.29
CA LEU A 320 0.30 -21.14 13.18
C LEU A 320 -0.55 -21.20 14.46
N PRO A 321 -1.30 -20.15 14.80
CA PRO A 321 -2.28 -20.17 15.89
C PRO A 321 -3.52 -21.05 15.61
N SER A 322 -3.79 -21.40 14.34
CA SER A 322 -4.83 -22.36 13.97
C SER A 322 -4.46 -23.16 12.70
N PRO A 323 -4.67 -24.49 12.67
CA PRO A 323 -4.59 -25.28 11.44
C PRO A 323 -5.57 -24.82 10.34
N SER A 324 -6.70 -24.22 10.69
CA SER A 324 -7.68 -23.71 9.72
C SER A 324 -7.28 -22.40 9.04
N MET A 325 -6.27 -21.69 9.55
CA MET A 325 -5.93 -20.35 9.09
C MET A 325 -5.61 -20.30 7.58
N PRO A 326 -6.23 -19.41 6.79
CA PRO A 326 -5.84 -19.19 5.40
C PRO A 326 -4.49 -18.47 5.33
N THR A 327 -3.66 -18.85 4.36
CA THR A 327 -2.37 -18.20 4.08
C THR A 327 -2.48 -17.17 2.96
N TRP A 328 -3.45 -17.34 2.07
CA TRP A 328 -3.85 -16.36 1.07
C TRP A 328 -5.36 -16.45 0.82
N VAL A 329 -5.92 -15.37 0.27
CA VAL A 329 -7.34 -15.22 -0.12
C VAL A 329 -7.41 -14.29 -1.35
N PRO A 330 -8.41 -14.41 -2.23
CA PRO A 330 -8.69 -13.38 -3.23
C PRO A 330 -9.20 -12.08 -2.56
N ILE A 331 -8.95 -10.93 -3.19
CA ILE A 331 -9.57 -9.66 -2.79
C ILE A 331 -11.06 -9.70 -3.16
N TYR A 332 -11.94 -9.39 -2.19
CA TYR A 332 -13.37 -9.25 -2.47
C TYR A 332 -13.65 -7.91 -3.15
N ASP A 333 -13.29 -6.79 -2.53
CA ASP A 333 -13.33 -5.46 -3.16
C ASP A 333 -12.34 -4.45 -2.52
N VAL A 334 -12.27 -3.23 -3.07
CA VAL A 334 -11.43 -2.10 -2.62
C VAL A 334 -12.23 -0.82 -2.36
N ASP A 335 -13.28 -0.89 -1.51
CA ASP A 335 -14.03 0.25 -0.94
C ASP A 335 -14.28 1.40 -1.95
N HIS A 336 -15.17 1.13 -2.90
CA HIS A 336 -15.60 2.06 -3.94
C HIS A 336 -16.47 3.22 -3.40
N SER A 337 -15.93 3.99 -2.46
CA SER A 337 -16.50 5.24 -1.93
C SER A 337 -16.43 6.42 -2.94
N GLY A 338 -16.79 6.14 -4.20
CA GLY A 338 -16.63 6.99 -5.37
C GLY A 338 -17.72 6.89 -6.45
N ALA A 339 -18.66 5.93 -6.40
CA ALA A 339 -19.74 5.82 -7.42
C ALA A 339 -21.10 5.39 -6.84
N LYS A 340 -22.18 5.83 -7.51
CA LYS A 340 -23.59 5.40 -7.40
C LYS A 340 -24.15 5.12 -5.99
N LYS A 341 -24.63 6.18 -5.33
CA LYS A 341 -26.03 6.18 -4.87
C LYS A 341 -26.84 7.02 -5.85
N GLU A 342 -27.87 6.43 -6.44
CA GLU A 342 -28.86 7.18 -7.21
C GLU A 342 -29.86 7.82 -6.23
N ASP A 343 -29.81 9.15 -6.10
CA ASP A 343 -30.79 9.91 -5.32
C ASP A 343 -32.14 9.92 -6.05
N ASN A 344 -32.91 8.84 -5.86
CA ASN A 344 -34.28 8.67 -6.33
C ASN A 344 -35.25 9.57 -5.52
N SER A 345 -35.01 10.87 -5.62
CA SER A 345 -35.50 11.95 -4.77
C SER A 345 -36.90 12.42 -5.19
N ASN A 346 -37.89 11.53 -5.07
CA ASN A 346 -39.26 11.81 -5.53
C ASN A 346 -40.36 11.47 -4.51
N SER A 347 -40.36 12.17 -3.36
CA SER A 347 -41.60 12.45 -2.63
C SER A 347 -41.46 13.64 -1.67
N ASN A 348 -42.44 14.55 -1.68
CA ASN A 348 -42.62 15.56 -0.65
C ASN A 348 -43.27 14.93 0.59
N SER A 349 -42.86 15.32 1.80
CA SER A 349 -43.71 16.06 2.76
C SER A 349 -43.11 16.15 4.17
N ASN A 350 -43.53 17.16 4.93
CA ASN A 350 -43.09 17.41 6.30
C ASN A 350 -43.75 16.45 7.30
N THR A 351 -43.01 15.99 8.31
CA THR A 351 -43.47 15.95 9.72
C THR A 351 -42.27 15.93 10.67
N ASP A 352 -42.15 17.01 11.44
CA ASP A 352 -41.67 17.21 12.82
C ASP A 352 -40.56 16.33 13.45
N ASP A 353 -39.72 17.02 14.22
CA ASP A 353 -38.78 16.47 15.22
C ASP A 353 -39.38 15.39 16.14
N LEU A 354 -38.57 14.39 16.48
CA LEU A 354 -38.17 14.00 17.85
C LEU A 354 -37.61 12.56 17.87
N LEU A 355 -36.28 12.37 17.88
CA LEU A 355 -35.60 11.18 18.46
C LEU A 355 -34.04 11.23 18.51
N GLU A 356 -33.43 12.35 18.88
CA GLU A 356 -31.98 12.37 19.22
C GLU A 356 -31.65 11.72 20.60
N ASP A 357 -30.36 11.45 20.82
CA ASP A 357 -29.65 10.98 22.06
C ASP A 357 -29.67 9.47 22.46
N SER A 358 -29.93 8.55 21.52
CA SER A 358 -29.63 7.11 21.72
C SER A 358 -28.46 6.57 20.89
N PHE A 359 -28.25 7.08 19.68
CA PHE A 359 -27.28 6.51 18.72
C PHE A 359 -25.80 6.87 19.02
N LEU A 360 -25.54 8.07 19.56
CA LEU A 360 -24.20 8.66 19.67
C LEU A 360 -23.29 8.08 20.78
N LYS A 361 -23.73 7.05 21.53
CA LYS A 361 -22.96 6.49 22.65
C LYS A 361 -22.07 5.29 22.27
N GLY A 362 -22.21 4.72 21.07
CA GLY A 362 -21.38 3.60 20.58
C GLY A 362 -20.05 4.01 19.90
N MET A 363 -20.05 5.10 19.13
CA MET A 363 -18.95 5.44 18.22
C MET A 363 -17.80 6.24 18.89
N ARG A 364 -17.00 5.59 19.74
CA ARG A 364 -15.84 6.23 20.40
C ARG A 364 -14.44 5.86 19.88
N GLY A 365 -14.36 5.02 18.85
CA GLY A 365 -13.10 4.73 18.13
C GLY A 365 -12.80 5.75 17.02
N SER A 366 -13.66 5.79 15.99
CA SER A 366 -13.42 6.53 14.74
C SER A 366 -13.36 8.06 14.87
N PHE A 367 -14.16 8.65 15.77
CA PHE A 367 -14.32 10.11 15.87
C PHE A 367 -13.02 10.90 16.07
N ALA A 368 -11.98 10.31 16.67
CA ALA A 368 -10.71 10.98 16.91
C ALA A 368 -9.94 11.32 15.62
N SER A 369 -10.04 10.52 14.55
CA SER A 369 -9.38 10.84 13.28
C SER A 369 -10.19 11.88 12.49
N ILE A 370 -11.52 11.72 12.48
CA ILE A 370 -12.46 12.59 11.75
C ILE A 370 -12.48 14.00 12.37
N GLN A 371 -12.60 14.15 13.69
CA GLN A 371 -12.57 15.47 14.34
C GLN A 371 -11.25 16.21 14.11
N ASN A 372 -10.11 15.52 14.12
CA ASN A 372 -8.82 16.17 13.84
C ASN A 372 -8.71 16.64 12.38
N ARG A 373 -9.20 15.87 11.40
CA ARG A 373 -9.28 16.31 9.99
C ARG A 373 -10.26 17.47 9.82
N MET A 374 -11.48 17.38 10.38
CA MET A 374 -12.48 18.45 10.34
C MET A 374 -12.00 19.75 10.99
N GLN A 375 -11.28 19.67 12.12
CA GLN A 375 -10.66 20.84 12.75
C GLN A 375 -9.60 21.45 11.81
N GLN A 376 -8.75 20.65 11.18
CA GLN A 376 -7.75 21.14 10.23
C GLN A 376 -8.39 21.85 9.01
N PHE A 377 -9.52 21.35 8.48
CA PHE A 377 -10.30 22.04 7.44
C PHE A 377 -10.98 23.33 7.94
N ALA A 378 -11.47 23.33 9.19
CA ALA A 378 -12.11 24.50 9.83
C ALA A 378 -11.10 25.60 10.24
N ASP A 379 -9.85 25.23 10.51
CA ASP A 379 -8.72 26.14 10.79
C ASP A 379 -8.17 26.78 9.50
N LEU A 380 -8.28 26.08 8.36
CA LEU A 380 -8.06 26.64 7.02
C LEU A 380 -9.23 27.53 6.53
N GLY A 381 -10.31 27.65 7.30
CA GLY A 381 -11.49 28.43 6.92
C GLY A 381 -12.24 27.87 5.70
N ARG A 382 -12.15 26.55 5.44
CA ARG A 382 -12.79 25.86 4.30
C ARG A 382 -14.16 25.24 4.62
N ILE A 383 -14.59 25.26 5.88
CA ILE A 383 -15.91 24.77 6.34
C ILE A 383 -16.75 25.96 6.82
N TYR A 384 -18.02 26.00 6.39
CA TYR A 384 -18.99 27.01 6.82
C TYR A 384 -19.16 27.05 8.35
N LYS A 385 -19.23 28.25 8.92
CA LYS A 385 -19.47 28.50 10.35
C LYS A 385 -20.72 29.35 10.50
N PRO A 386 -21.87 28.78 10.91
CA PRO A 386 -23.16 29.45 10.88
C PRO A 386 -23.16 30.75 11.70
N PRO A 387 -24.08 31.69 11.42
CA PRO A 387 -24.26 32.90 12.20
C PRO A 387 -24.47 32.62 13.70
N LYS A 388 -24.05 33.56 14.54
CA LYS A 388 -24.39 33.55 15.97
C LYS A 388 -25.92 33.60 16.14
N PRO A 389 -26.50 32.92 17.15
CA PRO A 389 -27.93 33.00 17.43
C PRO A 389 -28.40 34.45 17.59
N GLY A 390 -29.43 34.84 16.81
CA GLY A 390 -29.98 36.20 16.79
C GLY A 390 -29.35 37.14 15.74
N CYS A 391 -28.48 36.64 14.86
CA CYS A 391 -27.96 37.35 13.69
C CYS A 391 -28.70 36.95 12.40
N PRO A 392 -28.59 37.72 11.30
CA PRO A 392 -29.18 37.34 10.02
C PRO A 392 -28.69 35.99 9.51
N ASN A 393 -29.59 35.17 8.96
CA ASN A 393 -29.27 33.84 8.43
C ASN A 393 -28.51 33.93 7.09
N ASP A 394 -28.80 34.93 6.27
CA ASP A 394 -28.32 35.05 4.88
C ASP A 394 -26.86 35.56 4.78
N ASP A 395 -26.14 35.53 5.90
CA ASP A 395 -24.78 36.03 6.16
C ASP A 395 -24.51 37.53 5.85
N VAL A 396 -25.48 38.24 5.27
CA VAL A 396 -25.46 39.70 5.06
C VAL A 396 -25.67 40.43 6.40
N LEU A 397 -24.72 41.28 6.78
CA LEU A 397 -24.77 42.06 8.02
C LEU A 397 -25.21 43.51 7.78
N ILE A 398 -24.70 44.14 6.72
CA ILE A 398 -25.10 45.47 6.25
C ILE A 398 -25.26 45.39 4.73
N HIS A 399 -26.34 45.97 4.19
CA HIS A 399 -26.56 46.10 2.76
C HIS A 399 -27.22 47.45 2.47
N HIS A 400 -26.85 48.08 1.36
CA HIS A 400 -27.44 49.31 0.83
C HIS A 400 -27.48 49.24 -0.69
N ASP A 401 -28.70 49.18 -1.20
CA ASP A 401 -29.12 48.95 -2.60
C ASP A 401 -30.28 49.87 -3.02
N TYR A 402 -30.58 50.87 -2.19
CA TYR A 402 -31.73 51.77 -2.27
C TYR A 402 -33.13 51.16 -2.04
N LEU A 403 -33.25 49.84 -1.74
CA LEU A 403 -34.55 49.20 -1.51
C LEU A 403 -35.04 49.30 -0.05
N VAL A 404 -34.15 49.60 0.91
CA VAL A 404 -34.45 49.68 2.35
C VAL A 404 -34.51 51.14 2.84
N PRO A 405 -35.67 51.68 3.28
CA PRO A 405 -35.82 53.12 3.53
C PRO A 405 -35.14 53.72 4.78
N ASP A 406 -34.63 52.91 5.72
CA ASP A 406 -34.46 53.32 7.13
C ASP A 406 -33.00 53.20 7.65
N LEU A 407 -32.02 53.38 6.75
CA LEU A 407 -30.58 53.18 7.03
C LEU A 407 -29.84 54.42 7.59
N GLY A 408 -30.57 55.48 7.98
CA GLY A 408 -30.00 56.79 8.33
C GLY A 408 -29.08 56.83 9.56
N ASP A 409 -29.19 55.86 10.48
CA ASP A 409 -28.32 55.74 11.65
C ASP A 409 -27.02 54.94 11.36
N VAL A 410 -26.94 54.23 10.23
CA VAL A 410 -25.81 53.33 9.89
C VAL A 410 -24.76 54.02 9.02
N PHE A 411 -25.18 54.90 8.10
CA PHE A 411 -24.32 55.56 7.13
C PHE A 411 -24.25 57.08 7.34
N GLY A 412 -23.06 57.68 7.24
CA GLY A 412 -22.88 59.13 7.37
C GLY A 412 -21.53 59.65 6.88
N SER A 413 -21.20 60.90 7.22
CA SER A 413 -19.93 61.55 6.87
C SER A 413 -18.99 61.69 8.07
N ALA A 414 -17.69 61.57 7.84
CA ALA A 414 -16.69 62.00 8.82
C ALA A 414 -16.74 63.51 9.07
N TYR A 415 -16.37 63.92 10.29
CA TYR A 415 -16.39 65.31 10.75
C TYR A 415 -15.53 66.21 9.86
N GLY A 416 -16.12 67.28 9.31
CA GLY A 416 -15.47 68.23 8.40
C GLY A 416 -15.93 68.14 6.94
N SER A 417 -16.67 67.08 6.57
CA SER A 417 -17.37 66.97 5.28
C SER A 417 -18.87 67.26 5.40
N THR A 418 -19.53 67.48 4.26
CA THR A 418 -21.00 67.44 4.15
C THR A 418 -21.45 66.16 3.43
N SER A 419 -22.39 65.42 4.01
CA SER A 419 -23.13 64.35 3.33
C SER A 419 -24.47 64.84 2.77
N GLU A 420 -24.81 64.38 1.57
CA GLU A 420 -26.17 64.43 1.02
C GLU A 420 -26.54 63.08 0.38
N TRP A 421 -27.82 62.71 0.46
CA TRP A 421 -28.37 61.58 -0.28
C TRP A 421 -28.81 62.06 -1.66
N THR A 422 -28.29 61.47 -2.73
CA THR A 422 -28.58 61.89 -4.10
C THR A 422 -29.93 61.36 -4.58
N LYS A 423 -30.44 61.89 -5.71
CA LYS A 423 -31.73 61.47 -6.28
C LYS A 423 -31.74 60.01 -6.78
N THR A 424 -30.54 59.46 -7.00
CA THR A 424 -30.27 58.06 -7.32
C THR A 424 -30.07 57.19 -6.06
N GLY A 425 -30.16 57.77 -4.87
CA GLY A 425 -30.06 57.09 -3.58
C GLY A 425 -28.64 56.94 -3.02
N GLY A 426 -27.61 57.43 -3.72
CA GLY A 426 -26.21 57.34 -3.31
C GLY A 426 -25.87 58.29 -2.17
N LEU A 427 -24.95 57.88 -1.28
CA LEU A 427 -24.42 58.75 -0.22
C LEU A 427 -23.25 59.56 -0.78
N LYS A 428 -23.49 60.83 -1.10
CA LYS A 428 -22.48 61.75 -1.61
C LYS A 428 -21.83 62.56 -0.50
N ILE A 429 -20.51 62.55 -0.47
CA ILE A 429 -19.66 63.25 0.51
C ILE A 429 -18.88 64.33 -0.22
N THR A 430 -19.20 65.59 0.10
CA THR A 430 -18.66 66.78 -0.55
C THR A 430 -17.89 67.68 0.43
N HIS A 431 -17.25 68.74 -0.08
CA HIS A 431 -16.39 69.66 0.69
C HIS A 431 -15.22 68.97 1.42
N ARG A 432 -14.64 67.94 0.78
CA ARG A 432 -13.58 67.11 1.35
C ARG A 432 -12.22 67.83 1.37
N THR A 433 -11.90 68.55 2.45
CA THR A 433 -10.60 69.25 2.58
C THR A 433 -9.43 68.36 3.03
N HIS A 434 -9.70 67.12 3.44
CA HIS A 434 -8.70 66.10 3.79
C HIS A 434 -9.19 64.70 3.36
N SER A 435 -8.30 63.74 3.10
CA SER A 435 -8.69 62.36 2.74
C SER A 435 -9.46 61.61 3.83
N GLN A 436 -9.41 62.10 5.07
CA GLN A 436 -10.20 61.61 6.22
C GLN A 436 -11.65 62.12 6.23
N HIS A 437 -12.00 63.11 5.41
CA HIS A 437 -13.39 63.47 5.13
C HIS A 437 -13.91 62.39 4.19
N CYS A 438 -14.88 61.58 4.60
CA CYS A 438 -15.20 60.31 3.93
C CYS A 438 -16.58 59.76 4.32
N PRO A 439 -17.12 58.79 3.55
CA PRO A 439 -18.20 57.92 4.01
C PRO A 439 -17.78 57.14 5.27
N VAL A 440 -18.69 57.06 6.22
CA VAL A 440 -18.56 56.35 7.50
C VAL A 440 -19.71 55.35 7.61
N ILE A 441 -19.40 54.14 8.05
CA ILE A 441 -20.38 53.08 8.33
C ILE A 441 -20.22 52.66 9.79
N ASP A 442 -21.26 52.78 10.62
CA ASP A 442 -21.23 52.37 12.04
C ASP A 442 -21.53 50.87 12.18
N LEU A 443 -20.56 50.12 12.72
CA LEU A 443 -20.70 48.67 12.94
C LEU A 443 -21.43 48.33 14.23
N LYS A 444 -21.73 49.31 15.09
CA LYS A 444 -22.42 49.15 16.39
C LYS A 444 -23.66 48.26 16.33
N HIS A 445 -24.46 48.37 15.26
CA HIS A 445 -25.71 47.61 15.10
C HIS A 445 -25.47 46.13 14.79
N VAL A 446 -24.40 45.81 14.04
CA VAL A 446 -24.00 44.43 13.70
C VAL A 446 -22.95 43.85 14.65
N ARG A 447 -22.50 44.63 15.64
CA ARG A 447 -21.28 44.36 16.42
C ARG A 447 -21.30 43.05 17.21
N ASN A 448 -22.48 42.57 17.59
CA ASN A 448 -22.64 41.28 18.26
C ASN A 448 -22.43 40.09 17.30
N CYS A 449 -22.75 40.27 16.01
CA CYS A 449 -22.62 39.30 14.93
C CYS A 449 -21.19 39.22 14.35
N LEU A 450 -20.35 40.21 14.64
CA LEU A 450 -18.93 40.17 14.29
C LEU A 450 -18.18 39.17 15.20
N GLU A 451 -17.21 38.47 14.62
CA GLU A 451 -16.44 37.40 15.26
C GLU A 451 -14.95 37.59 15.00
N ALA A 452 -14.12 37.35 16.01
CA ALA A 452 -12.68 37.48 15.87
C ALA A 452 -12.14 36.39 14.95
N ASP A 453 -11.23 36.79 14.05
CA ASP A 453 -10.51 35.94 13.10
C ASP A 453 -11.43 35.23 12.07
N LYS A 454 -12.75 35.46 12.09
CA LYS A 454 -13.71 35.11 11.02
C LYS A 454 -13.53 36.05 9.84
N GLN A 455 -13.66 35.48 8.65
CA GLN A 455 -13.57 36.20 7.37
C GLN A 455 -14.87 36.96 7.09
N TYR A 456 -14.72 38.18 6.58
CA TYR A 456 -15.78 39.02 6.04
C TYR A 456 -15.42 39.48 4.62
N ILE A 457 -16.46 39.77 3.85
CA ILE A 457 -16.43 40.34 2.51
C ILE A 457 -17.12 41.70 2.57
N LEU A 458 -16.43 42.73 2.10
CA LEU A 458 -17.01 44.04 1.84
C LEU A 458 -17.00 44.29 0.33
N THR A 459 -18.17 44.51 -0.25
CA THR A 459 -18.30 45.03 -1.61
C THR A 459 -18.88 46.44 -1.58
N ALA A 460 -18.43 47.31 -2.47
CA ALA A 460 -18.96 48.67 -2.60
C ALA A 460 -18.78 49.22 -4.01
N LYS A 461 -19.75 49.97 -4.53
CA LYS A 461 -19.58 50.78 -5.75
C LYS A 461 -19.37 52.23 -5.37
N VAL A 462 -18.31 52.83 -5.90
CA VAL A 462 -17.87 54.18 -5.55
C VAL A 462 -17.69 55.00 -6.82
N LEU A 463 -18.39 56.11 -6.94
CA LEU A 463 -18.17 57.10 -7.99
C LEU A 463 -17.31 58.25 -7.44
N LEU A 464 -16.19 58.52 -8.10
CA LEU A 464 -15.25 59.57 -7.72
C LEU A 464 -15.41 60.77 -8.66
N THR A 465 -15.71 61.97 -8.17
CA THR A 465 -15.93 63.15 -9.02
C THR A 465 -15.02 64.31 -8.64
N ARG A 466 -14.38 64.92 -9.65
CA ARG A 466 -13.52 66.11 -9.51
C ARG A 466 -13.69 67.00 -10.73
N ASP A 467 -14.19 68.21 -10.56
CA ASP A 467 -14.34 69.24 -11.61
C ASP A 467 -15.05 68.75 -12.90
N ASN A 468 -15.90 67.72 -12.79
CA ASN A 468 -16.51 66.97 -13.90
C ASN A 468 -15.50 66.42 -14.95
N THR A 469 -14.29 66.11 -14.52
CA THR A 469 -13.24 65.50 -15.37
C THR A 469 -13.37 63.97 -15.43
N VAL A 470 -13.03 63.40 -16.58
CA VAL A 470 -12.82 61.96 -16.76
C VAL A 470 -11.33 61.70 -16.95
N GLU A 471 -10.63 61.52 -15.83
CA GLU A 471 -9.19 61.24 -15.79
C GLU A 471 -8.88 60.20 -14.70
N PRO A 472 -7.81 59.39 -14.86
CA PRO A 472 -7.34 58.52 -13.79
C PRO A 472 -7.04 59.29 -12.49
N SER A 473 -7.30 58.66 -11.34
CA SER A 473 -7.05 59.25 -10.02
C SER A 473 -5.56 59.57 -9.80
N ASP A 474 -5.27 60.41 -8.80
CA ASP A 474 -3.88 60.72 -8.42
C ASP A 474 -3.11 59.44 -7.99
N CYS A 475 -3.81 58.44 -7.42
CA CYS A 475 -3.27 57.10 -7.15
C CYS A 475 -2.91 56.33 -8.43
N ALA A 476 -3.82 56.25 -9.41
CA ALA A 476 -3.59 55.59 -10.70
C ALA A 476 -2.43 56.25 -11.48
N LYS A 477 -2.38 57.58 -11.45
CA LYS A 477 -1.27 58.38 -12.00
C LYS A 477 0.07 58.07 -11.29
N GLY A 478 0.03 57.70 -10.01
CA GLY A 478 1.20 57.46 -9.16
C GLY A 478 1.76 58.74 -8.53
N ILE A 479 0.89 59.71 -8.25
CA ILE A 479 1.22 61.01 -7.65
C ILE A 479 1.11 60.87 -6.13
N GLY A 480 2.13 60.23 -5.56
CA GLY A 480 2.20 59.85 -4.14
C GLY A 480 1.61 58.46 -3.85
N ASP A 481 2.26 57.73 -2.96
CA ASP A 481 1.83 56.41 -2.47
C ASP A 481 1.24 56.49 -1.03
N ASP A 482 0.87 57.68 -0.57
CA ASP A 482 0.45 57.97 0.82
C ASP A 482 -1.06 57.79 1.03
N ASP A 483 -1.53 57.96 2.27
CA ASP A 483 -2.94 57.78 2.63
C ASP A 483 -3.79 59.04 2.31
N ALA A 484 -3.25 59.94 1.49
CA ALA A 484 -3.94 61.10 0.93
C ALA A 484 -4.23 60.93 -0.57
N SER A 485 -3.34 60.30 -1.35
CA SER A 485 -3.52 60.13 -2.81
C SER A 485 -4.45 58.98 -3.22
N CYS A 486 -4.55 57.92 -2.42
CA CYS A 486 -5.22 56.65 -2.76
C CYS A 486 -6.47 56.36 -1.92
N MET A 487 -7.46 55.71 -2.52
CA MET A 487 -8.64 55.21 -1.79
C MET A 487 -8.26 54.09 -0.81
N SER A 488 -8.89 54.03 0.36
CA SER A 488 -8.49 53.10 1.42
C SER A 488 -9.59 52.84 2.45
N VAL A 489 -9.72 51.60 2.91
CA VAL A 489 -10.67 51.21 3.96
C VAL A 489 -9.95 51.10 5.29
N TYR A 490 -10.47 51.80 6.31
CA TYR A 490 -9.96 51.77 7.68
C TYR A 490 -11.04 51.36 8.66
N GLU A 491 -10.68 50.48 9.59
CA GLU A 491 -11.38 50.34 10.87
C GLU A 491 -10.92 51.45 11.82
N VAL A 492 -11.87 52.06 12.52
CA VAL A 492 -11.62 53.04 13.58
C VAL A 492 -12.45 52.69 14.81
N ARG A 493 -11.78 52.45 15.94
CA ARG A 493 -12.38 52.12 17.23
C ARG A 493 -11.96 53.10 18.31
N MET A 494 -12.78 53.30 19.33
CA MET A 494 -12.38 54.01 20.55
C MET A 494 -12.64 53.15 21.77
N SER A 495 -11.64 53.03 22.65
CA SER A 495 -11.79 52.36 23.95
C SER A 495 -12.59 53.21 24.94
N ASN A 496 -13.18 52.58 25.96
CA ASN A 496 -13.88 53.23 27.09
C ASN A 496 -13.01 54.20 27.95
N ARG A 497 -11.75 54.39 27.58
CA ARG A 497 -10.82 55.40 28.14
C ARG A 497 -10.63 56.62 27.22
N GLY A 498 -11.41 56.75 26.15
CA GLY A 498 -11.28 57.81 25.15
C GLY A 498 -10.09 57.63 24.19
N ILE A 499 -9.33 56.53 24.30
CA ILE A 499 -8.20 56.27 23.40
C ILE A 499 -8.74 55.68 22.10
N GLY A 500 -8.73 56.50 21.05
CA GLY A 500 -8.99 56.10 19.67
C GLY A 500 -7.83 55.31 19.05
N ARG A 501 -8.14 54.41 18.13
CA ARG A 501 -7.20 53.68 17.27
C ARG A 501 -7.76 53.58 15.86
N THR A 502 -6.88 53.40 14.89
CA THR A 502 -7.20 53.23 13.47
C THR A 502 -6.35 52.10 12.92
N SER A 503 -6.88 51.27 12.03
CA SER A 503 -6.14 50.22 11.34
C SER A 503 -6.62 50.10 9.89
N SER A 504 -5.69 50.07 8.93
CA SER A 504 -6.03 49.88 7.52
C SER A 504 -6.44 48.41 7.32
N LEU A 505 -7.57 48.20 6.66
CA LEU A 505 -8.03 46.90 6.20
C LEU A 505 -7.65 46.70 4.73
N TRP A 506 -7.74 47.77 3.93
CA TRP A 506 -7.39 47.77 2.51
C TRP A 506 -6.88 49.13 2.06
N LYS A 507 -6.09 49.13 0.99
CA LYS A 507 -5.63 50.33 0.30
C LYS A 507 -5.48 50.07 -1.19
N GLU A 508 -5.98 51.00 -1.98
CA GLU A 508 -5.85 51.05 -3.43
C GLU A 508 -4.37 50.98 -3.85
N ARG A 509 -4.11 50.23 -4.92
CA ARG A 509 -2.81 50.16 -5.58
C ARG A 509 -2.89 50.88 -6.92
N ARG A 510 -1.76 51.40 -7.39
CA ARG A 510 -1.64 52.01 -8.72
C ARG A 510 -2.17 51.12 -9.86
N SER A 511 -2.11 49.79 -9.68
CA SER A 511 -2.62 48.78 -10.60
C SER A 511 -4.14 48.64 -10.66
N PHE A 512 -4.87 49.11 -9.63
CA PHE A 512 -6.33 49.12 -9.59
C PHE A 512 -6.94 50.24 -10.45
N GLN A 513 -6.16 51.30 -10.72
CA GLN A 513 -6.43 52.30 -11.75
C GLN A 513 -7.82 53.00 -11.69
N SER A 514 -8.30 53.41 -10.51
CA SER A 514 -9.56 54.17 -10.42
C SER A 514 -9.57 55.44 -11.29
N VAL A 515 -10.74 55.77 -11.83
CA VAL A 515 -10.96 56.89 -12.78
C VAL A 515 -12.04 57.82 -12.24
N HIS A 516 -11.87 59.13 -12.41
CA HIS A 516 -12.89 60.12 -12.09
C HIS A 516 -14.04 60.07 -13.10
N GLY A 517 -15.28 60.21 -12.65
CA GLY A 517 -16.47 60.15 -13.51
C GLY A 517 -16.92 58.74 -13.92
N GLU A 518 -16.19 57.69 -13.53
CA GLU A 518 -16.55 56.29 -13.78
C GLU A 518 -16.83 55.56 -12.45
N GLU A 519 -17.71 54.55 -12.48
CA GLU A 519 -17.99 53.73 -11.30
C GLU A 519 -16.84 52.78 -11.00
N THR A 520 -16.39 52.77 -9.75
CA THR A 520 -15.29 51.94 -9.26
C THR A 520 -15.83 50.88 -8.30
N THR A 521 -15.79 49.61 -8.70
CA THR A 521 -16.17 48.48 -7.85
C THR A 521 -15.04 48.09 -6.91
N LEU A 522 -15.34 48.01 -5.63
CA LEU A 522 -14.50 47.44 -4.59
C LEU A 522 -15.03 46.07 -4.18
N ALA A 523 -14.14 45.09 -4.06
CA ALA A 523 -14.37 43.85 -3.36
C ALA A 523 -13.15 43.53 -2.49
N ILE A 524 -13.39 43.39 -1.19
CA ILE A 524 -12.34 43.38 -0.17
C ILE A 524 -12.63 42.25 0.83
N ASP A 525 -11.75 41.25 0.88
CA ASP A 525 -11.77 40.22 1.91
C ASP A 525 -10.87 40.62 3.10
N PHE A 526 -11.40 40.56 4.33
CA PHE A 526 -10.61 40.80 5.54
C PHE A 526 -11.17 40.04 6.75
N ASN A 527 -10.44 40.04 7.87
CA ASN A 527 -10.94 39.61 9.17
C ASN A 527 -10.69 40.68 10.25
N PHE A 528 -11.40 40.58 11.38
CA PHE A 528 -11.15 41.42 12.54
C PHE A 528 -10.37 40.64 13.59
N THR A 529 -9.29 41.22 14.12
CA THR A 529 -8.54 40.63 15.25
C THR A 529 -9.32 40.72 16.56
N THR A 530 -8.98 39.90 17.55
CA THR A 530 -9.54 39.94 18.91
C THR A 530 -9.34 41.29 19.64
N GLN A 531 -8.41 42.16 19.18
CA GLN A 531 -8.26 43.53 19.70
C GLN A 531 -9.14 44.57 19.02
N GLN A 532 -9.66 44.27 17.82
CA GLN A 532 -10.67 45.09 17.13
C GLN A 532 -12.01 44.83 17.80
N LEU A 533 -12.44 43.57 17.80
CA LEU A 533 -13.70 43.14 18.42
C LEU A 533 -13.62 42.97 19.95
N SER A 534 -12.91 43.85 20.66
CA SER A 534 -12.90 43.88 22.12
C SER A 534 -14.09 44.65 22.70
N ASP A 535 -14.79 44.08 23.68
CA ASP A 535 -15.94 44.68 24.41
C ASP A 535 -15.60 45.96 25.19
N LYS A 536 -14.31 46.34 25.23
CA LYS A 536 -13.83 47.59 25.81
C LYS A 536 -13.91 48.77 24.84
N ASN A 537 -14.28 48.53 23.58
CA ASN A 537 -14.50 49.57 22.58
C ASN A 537 -15.94 50.08 22.65
N ILE A 538 -16.12 51.40 22.68
CA ILE A 538 -17.40 52.10 22.85
C ILE A 538 -18.02 52.56 21.52
N TYR A 539 -17.23 52.58 20.45
CA TYR A 539 -17.69 52.59 19.07
C TYR A 539 -16.66 51.88 18.19
N GLU A 540 -17.10 51.39 17.03
CA GLU A 540 -16.28 50.73 16.01
C GLU A 540 -16.93 51.01 14.63
N ILE A 541 -16.22 51.73 13.77
CA ILE A 541 -16.73 52.22 12.47
C ILE A 541 -15.77 51.86 11.34
N LEU A 542 -16.30 51.73 10.12
CA LEU A 542 -15.52 51.70 8.89
C LEU A 542 -15.47 53.09 8.25
N GLN A 543 -14.34 53.41 7.63
CA GLN A 543 -14.11 54.67 6.91
C GLN A 543 -13.53 54.39 5.52
N LEU A 544 -14.17 54.90 4.47
CA LEU A 544 -13.71 54.80 3.08
C LEU A 544 -12.97 56.08 2.69
N ARG A 545 -11.68 56.15 3.05
CA ARG A 545 -10.84 57.35 2.92
C ARG A 545 -10.25 57.53 1.52
N GLY A 546 -9.79 58.74 1.23
CA GLY A 546 -9.16 59.11 -0.04
C GLY A 546 -10.12 59.05 -1.23
N PRO A 547 -9.63 59.14 -2.48
CA PRO A 547 -8.41 59.87 -2.82
C PRO A 547 -8.64 61.38 -2.64
N GLY A 548 -7.55 62.10 -2.38
CA GLY A 548 -7.43 63.56 -2.46
C GLY A 548 -8.23 64.41 -1.46
N PRO A 549 -7.73 65.60 -1.08
CA PRO A 549 -8.60 66.75 -0.82
C PRO A 549 -9.14 67.30 -2.16
N GLY A 550 -10.42 67.70 -2.20
CA GLY A 550 -11.04 68.28 -3.40
C GLY A 550 -11.50 67.28 -4.47
N VAL A 551 -11.52 65.98 -4.17
CA VAL A 551 -12.33 64.99 -4.91
C VAL A 551 -13.58 64.73 -4.07
N ASP A 552 -14.77 64.75 -4.66
CA ASP A 552 -16.01 64.31 -4.01
C ASP A 552 -16.22 62.81 -4.23
N MET A 553 -16.83 62.12 -3.26
CA MET A 553 -17.12 60.68 -3.33
C MET A 553 -18.62 60.44 -3.28
N GLU A 554 -19.14 59.52 -4.08
CA GLU A 554 -20.51 59.02 -3.96
C GLU A 554 -20.47 57.50 -3.77
N LEU A 555 -20.92 57.03 -2.60
CA LEU A 555 -21.09 55.62 -2.29
C LEU A 555 -22.46 55.19 -2.81
N LEU A 556 -22.46 54.37 -3.87
CA LEU A 556 -23.66 53.95 -4.58
C LEU A 556 -24.24 52.69 -3.93
N GLU A 557 -23.45 51.61 -3.90
CA GLU A 557 -23.80 50.34 -3.27
C GLU A 557 -22.81 50.04 -2.14
N PHE A 558 -23.28 49.38 -1.08
CA PHE A 558 -22.42 48.86 -0.02
C PHE A 558 -22.97 47.55 0.54
N THR A 559 -22.13 46.52 0.67
CA THR A 559 -22.46 45.29 1.40
C THR A 559 -21.30 44.92 2.33
N LEU A 560 -21.61 44.57 3.57
CA LEU A 560 -20.71 43.86 4.48
C LEU A 560 -21.40 42.54 4.86
N ARG A 561 -20.78 41.41 4.48
CA ARG A 561 -21.30 40.06 4.76
C ARG A 561 -20.21 39.12 5.23
N ALA A 562 -20.57 38.04 5.92
CA ALA A 562 -19.74 36.85 5.91
C ALA A 562 -19.87 36.15 4.53
N PRO A 563 -18.88 35.35 4.09
CA PRO A 563 -19.08 34.47 2.95
C PRO A 563 -20.25 33.51 3.27
N PRO A 564 -21.26 33.38 2.39
CA PRO A 564 -22.44 32.57 2.67
C PRO A 564 -22.15 31.07 2.46
N ARG A 565 -23.07 30.21 2.92
CA ARG A 565 -22.89 28.74 2.95
C ARG A 565 -22.46 28.18 1.59
N GLU A 566 -23.05 28.67 0.51
CA GLU A 566 -22.87 28.20 -0.87
C GLU A 566 -21.42 28.37 -1.38
N THR A 567 -20.62 29.20 -0.72
CA THR A 567 -19.18 29.39 -1.06
C THR A 567 -18.27 28.32 -0.45
N PHE A 568 -18.79 27.49 0.46
CA PHE A 568 -18.07 26.39 1.10
C PHE A 568 -18.59 25.04 0.59
N PRO A 569 -17.72 24.11 0.17
CA PRO A 569 -18.14 22.73 -0.06
C PRO A 569 -18.59 22.10 1.27
N GLU A 570 -19.64 21.27 1.22
CA GLU A 570 -20.09 20.51 2.38
C GLU A 570 -18.95 19.62 2.94
N PRO A 571 -18.89 19.35 4.26
CA PRO A 571 -17.70 18.73 4.90
C PRO A 571 -17.25 17.39 4.30
N GLU A 572 -18.19 16.60 3.80
CA GLU A 572 -18.00 15.32 3.11
C GLU A 572 -17.55 15.45 1.64
N HIS A 573 -17.68 16.65 1.07
CA HIS A 573 -17.39 17.01 -0.32
C HIS A 573 -16.16 17.91 -0.50
N VAL A 574 -15.51 18.37 0.59
CA VAL A 574 -14.27 19.20 0.59
C VAL A 574 -13.12 18.62 -0.24
N CYS A 575 -13.10 17.30 -0.47
CA CYS A 575 -12.11 16.62 -1.29
C CYS A 575 -12.67 16.05 -2.62
N LYS A 576 -13.96 16.25 -2.94
CA LYS A 576 -14.55 15.89 -4.24
C LYS A 576 -14.18 16.90 -5.33
N ASP A 577 -14.03 18.17 -4.98
CA ASP A 577 -13.36 19.19 -5.81
C ASP A 577 -12.43 20.02 -4.93
N LEU A 578 -11.22 20.31 -5.41
CA LEU A 578 -10.21 21.11 -4.71
C LEU A 578 -10.38 22.62 -4.92
N VAL A 579 -11.14 23.03 -5.94
CA VAL A 579 -11.58 24.41 -6.16
C VAL A 579 -12.58 24.81 -5.06
N PRO A 580 -12.47 26.01 -4.47
CA PRO A 580 -13.48 26.52 -3.54
C PRO A 580 -14.75 26.95 -4.28
N GLY A 581 -15.92 26.88 -3.63
CA GLY A 581 -17.24 26.83 -4.31
C GLY A 581 -17.55 27.93 -5.34
N ASN A 582 -16.94 29.11 -5.23
CA ASN A 582 -17.08 30.22 -6.19
C ASN A 582 -16.27 30.01 -7.50
N GLY A 583 -16.11 28.78 -8.00
CA GLY A 583 -15.18 28.42 -9.09
C GLY A 583 -15.44 29.10 -10.44
N ASN A 584 -16.67 29.55 -10.68
CA ASN A 584 -17.13 30.28 -11.85
C ASN A 584 -17.48 31.75 -11.55
N ALA A 585 -17.02 32.30 -10.41
CA ALA A 585 -17.30 33.66 -9.93
C ALA A 585 -18.79 34.05 -9.69
N GLU A 586 -19.78 33.25 -10.12
CA GLU A 586 -21.22 33.56 -10.06
C GLU A 586 -21.76 33.76 -8.62
N ILE A 587 -21.32 32.93 -7.67
CA ILE A 587 -21.97 32.79 -6.34
C ILE A 587 -21.85 34.07 -5.49
N LEU A 588 -20.79 34.85 -5.68
CA LEU A 588 -20.49 36.04 -4.87
C LEU A 588 -20.69 37.37 -5.60
N GLY A 589 -21.16 37.34 -6.84
CA GLY A 589 -21.26 38.53 -7.70
C GLY A 589 -19.90 39.23 -7.77
N LEU A 590 -19.82 40.46 -7.26
CA LEU A 590 -18.62 41.30 -7.39
C LEU A 590 -17.38 40.81 -6.61
N SER A 591 -17.47 39.79 -5.75
CA SER A 591 -16.34 39.36 -4.91
C SER A 591 -15.63 38.09 -5.41
N PRO A 592 -14.30 38.13 -5.65
CA PRO A 592 -13.54 36.97 -6.11
C PRO A 592 -13.11 36.03 -4.96
N TYR A 593 -13.69 36.16 -3.76
CA TYR A 593 -13.33 35.30 -2.63
C TYR A 593 -13.61 33.81 -2.93
N PRO A 594 -12.78 32.85 -2.46
CA PRO A 594 -11.55 33.01 -1.69
C PRO A 594 -10.27 33.05 -2.53
N PHE A 595 -10.38 33.30 -3.84
CA PHE A 595 -9.24 33.42 -4.75
C PHE A 595 -8.47 34.73 -4.48
N ARG A 596 -7.16 34.72 -4.73
CA ARG A 596 -6.24 35.83 -4.40
C ARG A 596 -5.15 35.94 -5.46
N THR A 597 -4.45 37.06 -5.54
CA THR A 597 -3.27 37.18 -6.41
C THR A 597 -2.00 36.62 -5.75
N THR A 598 -1.04 36.14 -6.55
CA THR A 598 0.31 35.74 -6.07
C THR A 598 1.20 36.94 -5.72
N HIS A 599 0.86 38.16 -6.16
CA HIS A 599 1.63 39.39 -5.92
C HIS A 599 0.72 40.60 -5.64
N VAL A 600 1.03 41.36 -4.59
CA VAL A 600 0.20 42.46 -4.05
C VAL A 600 -0.02 43.67 -4.97
N ASP A 601 0.67 43.70 -6.11
CA ASP A 601 0.58 44.77 -7.12
C ASP A 601 -0.23 44.38 -8.37
N ALA A 602 -0.87 43.20 -8.40
CA ALA A 602 -1.96 42.92 -9.35
C ALA A 602 -3.30 42.90 -8.62
N HIS A 603 -4.35 43.30 -9.34
CA HIS A 603 -5.72 43.20 -8.86
C HIS A 603 -6.34 41.87 -9.33
N LEU A 604 -7.44 41.51 -8.66
CA LEU A 604 -8.31 40.40 -9.01
C LEU A 604 -9.74 40.93 -8.80
N SER A 605 -10.51 40.95 -9.87
CA SER A 605 -11.88 41.47 -9.96
C SER A 605 -12.81 40.35 -10.39
N VAL A 606 -14.11 40.48 -10.12
CA VAL A 606 -15.15 39.77 -10.91
C VAL A 606 -15.74 40.75 -11.90
N VAL A 607 -15.76 40.38 -13.17
CA VAL A 607 -16.30 41.18 -14.29
C VAL A 607 -17.55 40.49 -14.83
N THR A 608 -18.40 41.24 -15.54
CA THR A 608 -19.68 40.74 -16.08
C THR A 608 -19.72 40.96 -17.59
N GLU A 609 -19.91 39.90 -18.36
CA GLU A 609 -20.11 39.97 -19.81
C GLU A 609 -21.47 39.33 -20.14
N GLY A 610 -22.47 40.18 -20.40
CA GLY A 610 -23.86 39.73 -20.57
C GLY A 610 -24.47 39.23 -19.27
N SER A 611 -24.58 37.90 -19.13
CA SER A 611 -25.09 37.20 -17.94
C SER A 611 -24.07 36.22 -17.35
N ASN A 612 -22.80 36.36 -17.72
CA ASN A 612 -21.69 35.51 -17.24
C ASN A 612 -20.78 36.37 -16.36
N HIS A 613 -20.49 35.89 -15.16
CA HIS A 613 -19.46 36.43 -14.28
C HIS A 613 -18.14 35.67 -14.49
N TYR A 614 -17.00 36.35 -14.42
CA TYR A 614 -15.69 35.69 -14.52
C TYR A 614 -14.61 36.46 -13.76
N PHE A 615 -13.50 35.79 -13.45
CA PHE A 615 -12.35 36.41 -12.78
C PHE A 615 -11.47 37.17 -13.77
N GLU A 616 -11.12 38.42 -13.46
CA GLU A 616 -10.18 39.23 -14.24
C GLU A 616 -8.92 39.54 -13.39
N VAL A 617 -7.73 39.32 -13.94
CA VAL A 617 -6.43 39.55 -13.28
C VAL A 617 -5.68 40.69 -13.96
N THR A 618 -5.85 41.91 -13.44
CA THR A 618 -5.31 43.14 -14.03
C THR A 618 -4.06 43.69 -13.35
N GLY A 619 -3.30 44.51 -14.09
CA GLY A 619 -2.15 45.23 -13.57
C GLY A 619 -0.87 44.41 -13.41
N ARG A 620 -0.78 43.20 -13.99
CA ARG A 620 0.41 42.31 -13.91
C ARG A 620 1.69 43.03 -14.36
N ARG A 621 1.56 43.95 -15.33
CA ARG A 621 2.61 44.87 -15.80
C ARG A 621 3.31 45.69 -14.71
N PHE A 622 2.67 45.96 -13.57
CA PHE A 622 3.26 46.69 -12.45
C PHE A 622 4.16 45.78 -11.60
N ALA A 623 3.72 44.55 -11.31
CA ALA A 623 4.51 43.55 -10.59
C ALA A 623 5.85 43.21 -11.29
N VAL A 624 5.86 43.23 -12.64
CA VAL A 624 7.09 43.04 -13.44
C VAL A 624 8.13 44.16 -13.22
N ARG A 625 7.72 45.38 -12.83
CA ARG A 625 8.60 46.55 -12.70
C ARG A 625 9.19 46.76 -11.30
N GLY A 626 8.61 46.18 -10.24
CA GLY A 626 9.02 46.41 -8.85
C GLY A 626 10.38 45.79 -8.44
N GLY A 627 10.91 44.86 -9.23
CA GLY A 627 12.09 44.07 -8.86
C GLY A 627 13.43 44.82 -8.93
N LYS A 628 14.12 44.99 -7.80
CA LYS A 628 15.55 45.43 -7.73
C LYS A 628 16.54 44.43 -8.36
N LYS A 629 16.06 43.36 -8.99
CA LYS A 629 16.79 42.45 -9.89
C LYS A 629 15.87 42.18 -11.08
N LYS A 630 16.42 42.13 -12.30
CA LYS A 630 15.68 41.89 -13.55
C LYS A 630 15.17 40.44 -13.66
N LYS A 631 14.15 40.10 -12.87
CA LYS A 631 13.27 38.95 -13.05
C LYS A 631 11.85 39.45 -12.83
N GLY A 632 10.99 39.35 -13.85
CA GLY A 632 9.55 39.54 -13.65
C GLY A 632 9.02 38.45 -12.72
N PHE A 633 8.01 38.80 -11.93
CA PHE A 633 7.29 37.84 -11.08
C PHE A 633 6.03 37.40 -11.82
N ASN A 634 5.88 36.08 -11.99
CA ASN A 634 4.67 35.52 -12.56
C ASN A 634 3.51 35.79 -11.59
N THR A 635 2.65 36.73 -11.97
CA THR A 635 1.54 37.18 -11.13
C THR A 635 0.27 36.50 -11.59
N SER A 636 -0.53 35.94 -10.68
CA SER A 636 -1.64 35.07 -11.04
C SER A 636 -2.72 34.98 -9.97
N ILE A 637 -3.95 34.66 -10.38
CA ILE A 637 -4.99 34.10 -9.51
C ILE A 637 -4.50 32.81 -8.84
N LYS A 638 -4.88 32.58 -7.59
CA LYS A 638 -4.57 31.36 -6.85
C LYS A 638 -5.55 31.05 -5.73
N TRP A 639 -5.56 29.80 -5.31
CA TRP A 639 -6.21 29.35 -4.07
C TRP A 639 -5.33 28.34 -3.32
N ASP A 640 -5.59 28.19 -2.02
CA ASP A 640 -4.96 27.19 -1.18
C ASP A 640 -5.75 25.87 -1.21
N VAL A 641 -5.07 24.76 -1.49
CA VAL A 641 -5.63 23.40 -1.53
C VAL A 641 -5.38 22.69 -0.20
N PRO A 642 -6.38 22.01 0.40
CA PRO A 642 -6.16 21.25 1.62
C PRO A 642 -5.23 20.05 1.37
N SER A 643 -4.06 20.02 2.01
CA SER A 643 -3.11 18.90 1.84
C SER A 643 -3.65 17.56 2.35
N ALA A 644 -4.68 17.57 3.22
CA ALA A 644 -5.38 16.38 3.69
C ALA A 644 -6.29 15.71 2.63
N CYS A 645 -6.56 16.38 1.49
CA CYS A 645 -7.24 15.76 0.35
C CYS A 645 -6.25 15.10 -0.63
N LEU A 646 -5.00 15.58 -0.68
CA LEU A 646 -3.97 15.13 -1.61
C LEU A 646 -3.29 13.85 -1.10
N SER A 647 -4.05 12.77 -0.99
CA SER A 647 -3.55 11.42 -0.71
C SER A 647 -2.71 10.92 -1.88
N ALA A 648 -1.55 10.33 -1.60
CA ALA A 648 -0.62 9.81 -2.62
C ALA A 648 -1.29 8.81 -3.57
N GLY A 649 -1.11 8.97 -4.88
CA GLY A 649 -1.75 8.15 -5.91
C GLY A 649 -3.21 8.49 -6.22
N ALA A 650 -3.85 9.43 -5.49
CA ALA A 650 -5.20 9.89 -5.87
C ALA A 650 -5.16 10.65 -7.22
N ARG A 651 -6.18 10.44 -8.06
CA ARG A 651 -6.26 10.99 -9.42
C ARG A 651 -7.39 12.02 -9.51
N TYR A 652 -7.08 13.16 -10.13
CA TYR A 652 -7.97 14.31 -10.28
C TYR A 652 -8.05 14.74 -11.74
N THR A 653 -9.22 15.17 -12.20
CA THR A 653 -9.40 15.94 -13.44
C THR A 653 -9.40 17.43 -13.12
N PHE A 654 -8.85 18.23 -14.02
CA PHE A 654 -8.82 19.69 -13.92
C PHE A 654 -9.39 20.30 -15.20
N HIS A 655 -10.20 21.34 -15.03
CA HIS A 655 -10.70 22.17 -16.12
C HIS A 655 -10.74 23.64 -15.69
N ALA A 656 -10.49 24.53 -16.63
CA ALA A 656 -10.56 25.99 -16.45
C ALA A 656 -10.63 26.65 -17.82
N ASP A 657 -11.54 27.58 -18.03
CA ASP A 657 -11.49 28.47 -19.21
C ASP A 657 -10.58 29.66 -18.92
N THR A 658 -9.74 30.05 -19.88
CA THR A 658 -8.84 31.19 -19.74
C THR A 658 -8.84 32.07 -20.99
N ARG A 659 -8.73 33.39 -20.83
CA ARG A 659 -8.69 34.36 -21.95
C ARG A 659 -7.57 35.38 -21.73
N MET A 660 -6.48 35.23 -22.48
CA MET A 660 -5.34 36.16 -22.43
C MET A 660 -5.67 37.48 -23.16
N HIS A 661 -5.40 38.62 -22.52
CA HIS A 661 -5.53 39.93 -23.18
C HIS A 661 -4.36 40.16 -24.18
N SER A 662 -4.38 41.26 -24.92
CA SER A 662 -3.56 41.43 -26.13
C SER A 662 -2.06 41.69 -25.91
N LEU A 663 -1.21 40.82 -26.48
CA LEU A 663 0.10 41.15 -27.06
C LEU A 663 0.26 40.48 -28.44
N ALA A 664 1.34 40.80 -29.17
CA ALA A 664 1.47 40.49 -30.61
C ALA A 664 1.88 39.03 -30.96
N ASP A 665 2.16 38.18 -29.96
CA ASP A 665 2.64 36.81 -30.13
C ASP A 665 1.78 35.84 -29.28
N PRO A 666 1.62 34.56 -29.67
CA PRO A 666 0.83 33.58 -28.91
C PRO A 666 1.39 33.33 -27.50
N VAL A 667 0.53 33.41 -26.50
CA VAL A 667 0.87 33.18 -25.09
C VAL A 667 0.90 31.68 -24.78
N SER A 668 1.86 31.24 -23.98
CA SER A 668 1.85 29.92 -23.36
C SER A 668 1.49 30.04 -21.88
N SER A 669 0.61 29.17 -21.38
CA SER A 669 0.29 29.11 -19.95
C SER A 669 -0.06 27.71 -19.47
N GLU A 670 0.22 27.45 -18.19
CA GLU A 670 0.11 26.15 -17.54
C GLU A 670 -0.48 26.33 -16.14
N TRP A 671 -1.51 25.58 -15.78
CA TRP A 671 -1.98 25.53 -14.39
C TRP A 671 -1.03 24.67 -13.55
N LYS A 672 -0.65 25.14 -12.36
CA LYS A 672 0.35 24.50 -11.52
C LYS A 672 -0.06 24.42 -10.07
N ILE A 673 0.24 23.28 -9.45
CA ILE A 673 0.08 23.02 -8.02
C ILE A 673 1.45 23.03 -7.34
N LYS A 674 1.52 23.56 -6.12
CA LYS A 674 2.79 23.79 -5.43
C LYS A 674 2.71 23.56 -3.93
N ALA A 675 3.48 22.58 -3.46
CA ALA A 675 3.60 22.20 -2.07
C ALA A 675 4.72 22.97 -1.35
N TYR A 676 4.44 23.43 -0.14
CA TYR A 676 5.39 24.06 0.77
C TYR A 676 5.56 23.23 2.05
N PHE A 677 6.77 23.29 2.62
CA PHE A 677 7.19 22.51 3.77
C PHE A 677 7.77 23.42 4.86
N SER A 678 7.48 23.09 6.13
CA SER A 678 7.98 23.85 7.29
C SER A 678 9.46 23.58 7.59
N GLU A 679 10.02 22.49 7.06
CA GLU A 679 11.43 22.16 7.22
C GLU A 679 12.33 23.08 6.39
N LYS A 680 13.33 23.69 7.05
CA LYS A 680 14.28 24.65 6.43
C LYS A 680 15.26 24.04 5.40
N LYS A 681 14.99 22.82 4.90
CA LYS A 681 15.81 22.08 3.92
C LYS A 681 15.01 21.58 2.71
N LYS A 682 13.78 21.08 2.88
CA LYS A 682 12.93 20.65 1.75
C LYS A 682 12.51 21.90 0.97
N ARG A 683 12.76 21.91 -0.35
CA ARG A 683 12.36 23.02 -1.22
C ARG A 683 10.86 22.90 -1.54
N PRO A 684 10.17 24.01 -1.87
CA PRO A 684 8.84 23.90 -2.45
C PRO A 684 8.89 23.07 -3.74
N ILE A 685 7.92 22.17 -3.91
CA ILE A 685 7.78 21.30 -5.08
C ILE A 685 6.65 21.88 -5.92
N THR A 686 6.84 22.01 -7.23
CA THR A 686 5.82 22.47 -8.18
C THR A 686 5.58 21.38 -9.22
N LYS A 687 4.32 21.12 -9.57
CA LYS A 687 3.88 20.24 -10.64
C LYS A 687 2.91 20.98 -11.56
N THR A 688 2.89 20.63 -12.84
CA THR A 688 1.84 21.05 -13.77
C THR A 688 0.59 20.20 -13.53
N VAL A 689 -0.58 20.83 -13.64
CA VAL A 689 -1.92 20.25 -13.47
C VAL A 689 -2.61 20.16 -14.83
N ALA A 690 -2.56 21.24 -15.62
CA ALA A 690 -3.06 21.33 -16.98
C ALA A 690 -2.18 22.27 -17.83
N VAL A 691 -2.20 22.10 -19.15
CA VAL A 691 -1.50 22.96 -20.12
C VAL A 691 -2.53 23.61 -21.02
N CYS A 692 -2.61 24.93 -21.00
CA CYS A 692 -3.59 25.66 -21.79
C CYS A 692 -3.19 25.70 -23.28
N PRO A 693 -4.16 25.55 -24.22
CA PRO A 693 -3.95 25.89 -25.62
C PRO A 693 -3.53 27.36 -25.78
N SER A 694 -2.61 27.65 -26.72
CA SER A 694 -2.19 29.02 -27.01
C SER A 694 -3.26 29.79 -27.77
N ALA A 695 -4.06 30.56 -27.05
CA ALA A 695 -5.10 31.46 -27.57
C ALA A 695 -4.85 32.92 -27.17
N MET A 696 -5.53 33.85 -27.86
CA MET A 696 -5.37 35.30 -27.68
C MET A 696 -6.71 36.01 -27.89
N GLY A 697 -7.19 36.77 -26.90
CA GLY A 697 -8.47 37.51 -27.00
C GLY A 697 -9.73 36.63 -27.08
N THR A 698 -9.58 35.31 -27.05
CA THR A 698 -10.66 34.32 -27.00
C THR A 698 -10.48 33.42 -25.80
N TRP A 699 -11.57 32.86 -25.28
CA TRP A 699 -11.52 31.79 -24.28
C TRP A 699 -10.85 30.54 -24.86
N ALA A 700 -10.11 29.83 -24.02
CA ALA A 700 -9.54 28.51 -24.28
C ALA A 700 -9.56 27.68 -22.99
N SER A 701 -10.16 26.49 -23.09
CA SER A 701 -10.26 25.51 -22.02
C SER A 701 -8.90 24.84 -21.77
N CYS A 702 -8.54 24.70 -20.50
CA CYS A 702 -7.27 24.17 -20.03
C CYS A 702 -7.47 22.85 -19.29
N ASP A 703 -7.75 21.78 -20.03
CA ASP A 703 -7.99 20.46 -19.47
C ASP A 703 -6.71 19.76 -19.01
N GLY A 704 -6.81 18.93 -17.96
CA GLY A 704 -5.69 18.16 -17.44
C GLY A 704 -6.10 17.02 -16.52
N VAL A 705 -5.18 16.08 -16.32
CA VAL A 705 -5.29 15.00 -15.33
C VAL A 705 -4.08 15.08 -14.42
N PHE A 706 -4.31 15.12 -13.12
CA PHE A 706 -3.29 15.23 -12.09
C PHE A 706 -3.34 14.04 -11.14
N GLU A 707 -2.27 13.24 -11.17
CA GLU A 707 -2.00 12.21 -10.16
C GLU A 707 -1.17 12.82 -9.02
N VAL A 708 -1.60 12.62 -7.77
CA VAL A 708 -0.83 13.04 -6.60
C VAL A 708 0.43 12.17 -6.49
N PRO A 709 1.66 12.73 -6.46
CA PRO A 709 2.89 11.95 -6.42
C PRO A 709 2.91 10.89 -5.31
N LYS A 710 3.37 9.67 -5.64
CA LYS A 710 3.42 8.53 -4.72
C LYS A 710 4.26 8.84 -3.46
N ALA A 711 3.85 8.24 -2.33
CA ALA A 711 4.47 8.50 -1.03
C ALA A 711 5.96 8.16 -1.03
N GLY A 712 6.77 8.91 -0.29
CA GLY A 712 8.22 8.71 -0.20
C GLY A 712 9.04 9.08 -1.44
N ALA A 713 8.43 9.44 -2.57
CA ALA A 713 9.15 9.93 -3.76
C ALA A 713 9.86 11.28 -3.51
N ASP A 714 10.92 11.57 -4.28
CA ASP A 714 11.70 12.82 -4.20
C ASP A 714 10.84 14.09 -4.41
N ASP A 715 9.73 13.95 -5.14
CA ASP A 715 8.73 14.98 -5.42
C ASP A 715 7.41 14.81 -4.64
N SER A 716 7.39 13.93 -3.63
CA SER A 716 6.22 13.68 -2.78
C SER A 716 5.78 14.92 -1.99
N PHE A 717 4.46 15.09 -1.92
CA PHE A 717 3.78 16.13 -1.13
C PHE A 717 3.70 15.77 0.37
N ASP A 718 4.23 14.61 0.80
CA ASP A 718 4.30 14.19 2.20
C ASP A 718 4.89 15.29 3.10
N GLY A 719 4.16 15.62 4.17
CA GLY A 719 4.51 16.67 5.12
C GLY A 719 4.26 18.11 4.64
N ALA A 720 3.55 18.32 3.52
CA ALA A 720 3.21 19.66 3.05
C ALA A 720 2.27 20.40 4.00
N ASN A 721 2.74 21.51 4.56
CA ASN A 721 1.98 22.33 5.51
C ASN A 721 1.15 23.43 4.83
N ARG A 722 1.29 23.59 3.51
CA ARG A 722 0.47 24.40 2.61
C ARG A 722 0.64 23.88 1.19
N VAL A 723 -0.44 23.81 0.41
CA VAL A 723 -0.40 23.61 -1.03
C VAL A 723 -1.23 24.71 -1.69
N GLU A 724 -0.79 25.27 -2.81
CA GLU A 724 -1.53 26.28 -3.57
C GLU A 724 -1.55 25.94 -5.07
N VAL A 725 -2.65 26.30 -5.76
CA VAL A 725 -2.80 26.18 -7.23
C VAL A 725 -2.85 27.58 -7.83
N PHE A 726 -2.18 27.77 -8.98
CA PHE A 726 -2.05 29.05 -9.68
C PHE A 726 -1.78 28.84 -11.18
N LEU A 727 -2.07 29.85 -12.00
CA LEU A 727 -1.72 29.87 -13.44
C LEU A 727 -0.31 30.42 -13.65
N GLU A 728 0.51 29.71 -14.41
CA GLU A 728 1.86 30.15 -14.81
C GLU A 728 1.85 30.51 -16.30
N THR A 729 1.91 31.80 -16.63
CA THR A 729 2.20 32.24 -18.02
C THR A 729 3.70 32.20 -18.31
N ASP A 730 4.08 32.18 -19.58
CA ASP A 730 5.47 32.36 -19.99
C ASP A 730 6.07 33.74 -19.59
N ALA A 731 7.38 33.87 -19.75
CA ALA A 731 8.16 35.02 -19.30
C ALA A 731 8.11 36.27 -20.23
N ALA A 732 7.62 36.15 -21.46
CA ALA A 732 7.24 37.30 -22.28
C ALA A 732 5.87 37.85 -21.81
N SER A 733 4.99 36.93 -21.42
CA SER A 733 3.58 37.18 -21.08
C SER A 733 3.32 37.58 -19.61
N TYR A 734 4.34 37.69 -18.75
CA TYR A 734 4.20 38.13 -17.35
C TYR A 734 3.54 39.52 -17.16
N ALA A 735 3.45 40.34 -18.21
CA ALA A 735 2.83 41.67 -18.18
C ALA A 735 1.46 41.76 -18.86
N VAL A 736 0.93 40.62 -19.35
CA VAL A 736 -0.34 40.50 -20.08
C VAL A 736 -1.46 40.18 -19.09
N ASP A 737 -2.41 41.07 -18.91
CA ASP A 737 -3.57 40.83 -18.05
C ASP A 737 -4.49 39.75 -18.67
N TYR A 738 -5.33 39.06 -17.89
CA TYR A 738 -6.09 37.90 -18.38
C TYR A 738 -7.35 37.61 -17.56
N ASP A 739 -8.25 36.82 -18.16
CA ASP A 739 -9.48 36.32 -17.52
C ASP A 739 -9.43 34.80 -17.26
N VAL A 740 -10.20 34.33 -16.26
CA VAL A 740 -10.39 32.92 -15.90
C VAL A 740 -11.86 32.67 -15.53
N ASP A 741 -12.39 31.52 -15.95
CA ASP A 741 -13.74 31.06 -15.63
C ASP A 741 -13.78 29.52 -15.49
N ASN A 742 -14.93 28.96 -15.07
CA ASN A 742 -15.24 27.53 -15.03
C ASN A 742 -14.18 26.64 -14.35
N LEU A 743 -13.61 27.10 -13.23
CA LEU A 743 -12.62 26.31 -12.48
C LEU A 743 -13.28 25.08 -11.85
N SER A 744 -12.76 23.89 -12.19
CA SER A 744 -12.99 22.64 -11.45
C SER A 744 -11.70 21.84 -11.30
N PHE A 745 -11.58 21.11 -10.20
CA PHE A 745 -10.44 20.24 -9.90
C PHE A 745 -10.96 18.99 -9.17
N ALA A 746 -11.80 18.24 -9.89
CA ALA A 746 -12.60 17.14 -9.38
C ALA A 746 -11.78 15.86 -9.13
N LEU A 747 -12.13 15.14 -8.06
CA LEU A 747 -11.58 13.83 -7.71
C LEU A 747 -12.18 12.76 -8.63
N VAL A 748 -11.34 12.08 -9.39
CA VAL A 748 -11.72 10.87 -10.15
C VAL A 748 -11.64 9.65 -9.25
N GLU A 749 -10.55 9.52 -8.49
CA GLU A 749 -10.14 8.24 -7.92
C GLU A 749 -9.39 8.41 -6.60
N ARG A 750 -9.79 7.64 -5.59
CA ARG A 750 -9.19 7.68 -4.25
C ARG A 750 -7.98 6.77 -4.17
N SER A 751 -6.96 7.26 -3.48
CA SER A 751 -5.85 6.48 -2.94
C SER A 751 -6.38 5.29 -2.10
N LEU A 752 -6.16 4.06 -2.58
CA LEU A 752 -6.67 2.85 -1.94
C LEU A 752 -5.82 2.45 -0.72
N ASP A 753 -6.19 2.86 0.49
CA ASP A 753 -5.48 2.52 1.74
C ASP A 753 -5.94 1.23 2.42
N ARG A 754 -6.72 0.39 1.71
CA ARG A 754 -7.51 -0.71 2.26
C ARG A 754 -7.85 -1.79 1.24
N VAL A 755 -8.12 -3.00 1.72
CA VAL A 755 -8.72 -4.10 0.96
C VAL A 755 -9.83 -4.77 1.78
N ILE A 756 -10.91 -5.20 1.12
CA ILE A 756 -12.00 -5.98 1.74
C ILE A 756 -11.71 -7.46 1.46
N LEU A 757 -11.56 -8.24 2.53
CA LEU A 757 -11.17 -9.65 2.48
C LEU A 757 -12.22 -10.57 3.15
N PRO A 758 -12.27 -11.87 2.83
CA PRO A 758 -13.13 -12.83 3.49
C PRO A 758 -12.90 -12.91 5.01
N LYS A 759 -13.99 -13.02 5.78
CA LYS A 759 -13.99 -13.08 7.26
C LYS A 759 -13.24 -14.28 7.85
N SER A 760 -12.82 -15.25 7.03
CA SER A 760 -11.90 -16.32 7.41
C SER A 760 -10.51 -15.85 7.88
N ILE A 761 -10.15 -14.57 7.67
CA ILE A 761 -8.91 -13.97 8.21
C ILE A 761 -9.10 -13.28 9.59
N GLU A 762 -10.34 -13.09 10.05
CA GLU A 762 -10.68 -12.35 11.28
C GLU A 762 -10.03 -13.00 12.52
N ASN A 763 -9.42 -12.17 13.39
CA ASN A 763 -8.69 -12.59 14.59
C ASN A 763 -7.48 -13.52 14.35
N LEU A 764 -7.12 -13.81 13.09
CA LEU A 764 -5.97 -14.66 12.73
C LEU A 764 -4.85 -13.84 12.10
N TRP A 765 -5.18 -12.92 11.20
CA TRP A 765 -4.27 -11.92 10.66
C TRP A 765 -4.39 -10.63 11.50
N ASN A 766 -3.30 -10.12 12.06
CA ASN A 766 -3.34 -8.95 12.95
C ASN A 766 -2.43 -7.81 12.46
N ALA A 767 -2.67 -6.61 12.98
CA ALA A 767 -1.86 -5.41 12.73
C ALA A 767 -0.36 -5.65 13.01
N GLY A 768 0.50 -5.01 12.23
CA GLY A 768 1.96 -5.22 12.20
C GLY A 768 2.41 -6.29 11.21
N SER A 769 1.55 -7.27 10.90
CA SER A 769 1.83 -8.33 9.91
C SER A 769 2.05 -7.78 8.51
N GLU A 770 2.92 -8.44 7.77
CA GLU A 770 3.24 -8.15 6.37
C GLU A 770 2.42 -9.03 5.44
N ILE A 771 1.88 -8.42 4.37
CA ILE A 771 1.12 -9.08 3.31
C ILE A 771 1.75 -8.82 1.94
N LEU A 772 1.58 -9.78 1.03
CA LEU A 772 1.76 -9.65 -0.40
C LEU A 772 0.38 -9.43 -1.04
N ILE A 773 0.30 -8.51 -1.99
CA ILE A 773 -0.73 -8.42 -3.03
C ILE A 773 -0.05 -8.92 -4.31
N SER A 774 -0.65 -9.90 -4.98
CA SER A 774 -0.06 -10.58 -6.13
C SER A 774 0.05 -9.69 -7.38
N SER A 775 0.64 -10.21 -8.47
CA SER A 775 0.86 -9.39 -9.67
C SER A 775 -0.46 -9.10 -10.37
N HIS A 776 -0.92 -7.86 -10.31
CA HIS A 776 -2.28 -7.45 -10.74
C HIS A 776 -2.29 -6.73 -12.10
N THR A 777 -1.19 -6.85 -12.86
CA THR A 777 -1.00 -6.23 -14.19
C THR A 777 -0.43 -7.25 -15.18
N PRO A 778 -0.36 -6.97 -16.49
CA PRO A 778 0.31 -7.86 -17.46
C PRO A 778 1.82 -8.03 -17.22
N ASN A 779 2.42 -7.19 -16.37
CA ASN A 779 3.83 -7.28 -16.00
C ASN A 779 4.00 -8.28 -14.84
N TRP A 780 4.96 -9.20 -15.01
CA TRP A 780 5.25 -10.25 -14.03
C TRP A 780 5.73 -9.73 -12.68
N ASP A 781 6.33 -8.55 -12.65
CA ASP A 781 6.85 -7.86 -11.47
C ASP A 781 5.86 -6.88 -10.82
N GLY A 782 4.63 -6.73 -11.35
CA GLY A 782 3.59 -5.82 -10.86
C GLY A 782 2.90 -6.23 -9.54
N HIS A 783 3.66 -6.72 -8.57
CA HIS A 783 3.21 -7.11 -7.23
C HIS A 783 3.41 -5.97 -6.22
N GLN A 784 2.81 -6.07 -5.03
CA GLN A 784 2.94 -5.06 -3.97
C GLN A 784 3.05 -5.72 -2.59
N THR A 785 3.91 -5.23 -1.69
CA THR A 785 3.89 -5.64 -0.27
C THR A 785 3.42 -4.50 0.63
N ARG A 786 2.63 -4.81 1.65
CA ARG A 786 2.07 -3.84 2.61
C ARG A 786 2.05 -4.42 4.03
N ARG A 787 1.82 -3.57 5.03
CA ARG A 787 1.59 -3.97 6.42
C ARG A 787 0.19 -3.61 6.86
N ILE A 788 -0.45 -4.54 7.58
CA ILE A 788 -1.77 -4.34 8.19
C ILE A 788 -1.65 -3.31 9.31
N THR A 789 -2.50 -2.28 9.30
CA THR A 789 -2.60 -1.27 10.37
C THR A 789 -3.79 -1.53 11.29
N SER A 790 -4.93 -1.97 10.75
CA SER A 790 -6.05 -2.55 11.49
C SER A 790 -6.82 -3.59 10.65
N VAL A 791 -7.57 -4.45 11.32
CA VAL A 791 -8.60 -5.32 10.72
C VAL A 791 -9.91 -4.99 11.42
N GLU A 792 -10.92 -4.62 10.64
CA GLU A 792 -12.20 -4.07 11.10
C GLU A 792 -13.35 -4.85 10.45
N ASN A 793 -14.53 -4.89 11.07
CA ASN A 793 -15.67 -5.57 10.44
C ASN A 793 -16.12 -4.76 9.21
N HIS A 794 -16.44 -5.44 8.12
CA HIS A 794 -17.16 -4.84 7.00
C HIS A 794 -18.65 -4.71 7.38
N ASP A 795 -19.38 -3.82 6.71
CA ASP A 795 -20.83 -3.65 6.93
C ASP A 795 -21.66 -4.84 6.40
N GLU A 796 -21.04 -5.71 5.59
CA GLU A 796 -21.65 -6.93 5.04
C GLU A 796 -21.30 -8.21 5.83
N GLU A 797 -22.27 -9.12 6.00
CA GLU A 797 -22.05 -10.43 6.61
C GLU A 797 -21.18 -11.33 5.72
N GLY A 798 -19.91 -11.49 6.09
CA GLY A 798 -18.98 -12.40 5.42
C GLY A 798 -17.58 -11.84 5.16
N TYR A 799 -17.39 -10.52 5.37
CA TYR A 799 -16.16 -9.81 5.03
C TYR A 799 -15.60 -8.97 6.18
N VAL A 800 -14.34 -8.54 6.01
CA VAL A 800 -13.62 -7.63 6.91
C VAL A 800 -12.82 -6.61 6.08
N VAL A 801 -12.70 -5.39 6.60
CA VAL A 801 -11.85 -4.35 6.01
C VAL A 801 -10.46 -4.46 6.64
N VAL A 802 -9.43 -4.57 5.80
CA VAL A 802 -8.02 -4.57 6.23
C VAL A 802 -7.41 -3.25 5.80
N LEU A 803 -7.11 -2.39 6.77
CA LEU A 803 -6.43 -1.12 6.52
C LEU A 803 -4.91 -1.37 6.43
N LEU A 804 -4.27 -0.62 5.54
CA LEU A 804 -2.87 -0.77 5.17
C LEU A 804 -2.03 0.40 5.69
N ASN A 805 -0.71 0.28 5.60
CA ASN A 805 0.22 1.34 6.01
C ASN A 805 0.48 2.38 4.90
N GLU A 806 0.29 1.97 3.64
CA GLU A 806 0.56 2.71 2.42
C GLU A 806 -0.50 2.32 1.38
N ALA A 807 -0.90 3.27 0.52
CA ALA A 807 -1.89 3.05 -0.52
C ALA A 807 -1.43 2.01 -1.56
N ILE A 808 -2.37 1.35 -2.25
CA ILE A 808 -2.11 0.32 -3.26
C ILE A 808 -2.53 0.78 -4.66
N ASP A 809 -1.84 0.27 -5.68
CA ASP A 809 -2.33 0.29 -7.06
C ASP A 809 -3.56 -0.63 -7.21
N HIS A 810 -4.47 -0.29 -8.13
CA HIS A 810 -5.81 -0.86 -8.26
C HIS A 810 -5.77 -2.34 -8.71
N PRO A 811 -6.15 -3.30 -7.83
CA PRO A 811 -6.13 -4.72 -8.16
C PRO A 811 -7.45 -5.17 -8.81
N LEU A 812 -7.45 -6.34 -9.45
CA LEU A 812 -8.70 -7.01 -9.82
C LEU A 812 -9.36 -7.58 -8.56
N THR A 813 -10.66 -7.38 -8.39
CA THR A 813 -11.43 -7.85 -7.23
C THR A 813 -12.61 -8.72 -7.67
N ILE A 814 -13.14 -9.55 -6.77
CA ILE A 814 -14.36 -10.33 -7.05
C ILE A 814 -15.55 -9.40 -7.36
N GLY A 815 -15.61 -8.23 -6.72
CA GLY A 815 -16.60 -7.19 -7.00
C GLY A 815 -16.40 -6.49 -8.35
N SER A 816 -15.16 -6.33 -8.82
CA SER A 816 -14.86 -5.68 -10.10
C SER A 816 -14.90 -6.62 -11.30
N HIS A 817 -14.64 -7.93 -11.12
CA HIS A 817 -14.62 -8.88 -12.22
C HIS A 817 -15.04 -10.32 -11.80
N PRO A 818 -16.12 -10.91 -12.38
CA PRO A 818 -16.72 -12.14 -11.87
C PRO A 818 -15.88 -13.43 -12.02
N PHE A 819 -14.77 -13.41 -12.77
CA PHE A 819 -13.95 -14.60 -13.03
C PHE A 819 -12.50 -14.53 -12.55
N TYR A 820 -11.99 -13.33 -12.24
CA TYR A 820 -10.57 -13.08 -11.92
C TYR A 820 -10.48 -12.11 -10.74
N ALA A 821 -9.59 -12.40 -9.80
CA ALA A 821 -9.28 -11.50 -8.70
C ALA A 821 -7.80 -11.66 -8.32
N THR A 822 -7.19 -10.61 -7.79
CA THR A 822 -5.83 -10.62 -7.26
C THR A 822 -5.82 -11.30 -5.88
N GLU A 823 -4.79 -12.10 -5.59
CA GLU A 823 -4.60 -12.72 -4.28
C GLU A 823 -3.89 -11.78 -3.30
N VAL A 824 -4.32 -11.82 -2.05
CA VAL A 824 -3.58 -11.30 -0.90
C VAL A 824 -3.09 -12.46 -0.06
N ALA A 825 -1.81 -12.46 0.29
CA ALA A 825 -1.16 -13.51 1.06
C ALA A 825 -0.44 -12.97 2.29
N LEU A 826 -0.64 -13.60 3.44
CA LEU A 826 0.08 -13.31 4.67
C LEU A 826 1.52 -13.82 4.55
N LEU A 827 2.51 -12.92 4.62
CA LEU A 827 3.93 -13.27 4.55
C LEU A 827 4.52 -13.66 5.91
N SER A 828 4.18 -12.92 6.96
CA SER A 828 4.76 -13.11 8.30
C SER A 828 4.40 -14.46 8.94
N ARG A 829 5.34 -15.10 9.65
CA ARG A 829 5.11 -16.28 10.51
C ARG A 829 5.71 -16.13 11.91
N ASN A 830 5.27 -16.98 12.85
CA ASN A 830 5.84 -17.03 14.21
C ASN A 830 7.22 -17.69 14.27
N ILE A 831 7.48 -18.64 13.37
CA ILE A 831 8.75 -19.35 13.27
C ILE A 831 9.39 -18.91 11.96
N VAL A 832 10.57 -18.29 12.05
CA VAL A 832 11.28 -17.75 10.89
C VAL A 832 12.70 -18.31 10.83
N PHE A 833 13.09 -18.78 9.64
CA PHE A 833 14.41 -19.29 9.32
C PHE A 833 15.10 -18.32 8.34
N HIS A 834 16.16 -17.65 8.80
CA HIS A 834 16.94 -16.71 7.99
C HIS A 834 18.21 -17.40 7.46
N GLY A 835 18.29 -17.64 6.16
CA GLY A 835 19.42 -18.33 5.54
C GLY A 835 20.61 -17.43 5.17
N GLY A 836 20.37 -16.12 5.10
CA GLY A 836 21.38 -15.09 4.80
C GLY A 836 21.53 -14.75 3.31
N GLY A 837 20.98 -15.57 2.40
CA GLY A 837 20.93 -15.32 0.97
C GLY A 837 22.26 -15.40 0.21
N GLY A 838 22.15 -15.26 -1.11
CA GLY A 838 23.25 -15.21 -2.06
C GLY A 838 24.14 -16.46 -2.08
N ASN A 839 25.45 -16.24 -2.30
CA ASN A 839 26.43 -17.30 -2.54
C ASN A 839 26.82 -18.12 -1.29
N ASN A 840 26.13 -17.95 -0.17
CA ASN A 840 26.22 -18.77 1.05
C ASN A 840 24.85 -18.77 1.75
N ALA A 841 23.78 -19.17 1.05
CA ALA A 841 22.45 -19.31 1.66
C ALA A 841 22.30 -20.65 2.41
N ALA A 842 21.41 -20.70 3.39
CA ALA A 842 21.03 -21.96 4.05
C ALA A 842 20.05 -22.79 3.20
N HIS A 843 19.96 -24.09 3.49
CA HIS A 843 19.02 -25.02 2.83
C HIS A 843 18.52 -26.08 3.80
N LEU A 844 17.29 -26.59 3.58
CA LEU A 844 16.75 -27.75 4.30
C LEU A 844 16.71 -28.96 3.37
N THR A 845 17.46 -30.01 3.71
CA THR A 845 17.45 -31.29 3.00
C THR A 845 16.96 -32.40 3.93
N ILE A 846 15.83 -33.01 3.57
CA ILE A 846 15.29 -34.23 4.18
C ILE A 846 15.84 -35.37 3.33
N LEU A 847 16.77 -36.14 3.89
CA LEU A 847 17.66 -37.02 3.14
C LEU A 847 17.37 -38.49 3.46
N LYS A 848 16.85 -39.22 2.47
CA LYS A 848 16.68 -40.68 2.49
C LYS A 848 15.98 -41.20 3.75
N THR A 849 14.78 -40.67 4.05
CA THR A 849 13.96 -41.05 5.21
C THR A 849 12.61 -41.70 4.84
N PRO A 850 12.61 -42.91 4.24
CA PRO A 850 11.40 -43.64 3.85
C PRO A 850 10.53 -44.02 5.04
N GLY A 851 9.21 -43.85 4.90
CA GLY A 851 8.25 -44.17 5.96
C GLY A 851 8.46 -43.37 7.26
N ARG A 852 9.02 -42.15 7.15
CA ARG A 852 9.28 -41.25 8.28
C ARG A 852 8.62 -39.91 8.02
N ASP A 853 7.43 -39.75 8.57
CA ASP A 853 6.62 -38.53 8.52
C ASP A 853 7.45 -37.28 8.91
N GLN A 854 7.48 -36.28 8.02
CA GLN A 854 8.09 -34.98 8.28
C GLN A 854 7.01 -33.90 8.18
N VAL A 855 6.89 -33.04 9.20
CA VAL A 855 5.93 -31.94 9.21
C VAL A 855 6.68 -30.61 9.27
N VAL A 856 6.49 -29.80 8.23
CA VAL A 856 6.94 -28.41 8.14
C VAL A 856 5.70 -27.57 7.87
N GLN A 857 5.12 -27.01 8.93
CA GLN A 857 3.84 -26.30 8.86
C GLN A 857 3.93 -24.86 9.40
N GLY A 858 3.59 -23.89 8.55
CA GLY A 858 3.37 -22.50 8.96
C GLY A 858 4.62 -21.73 9.34
N VAL A 859 5.75 -21.92 8.66
CA VAL A 859 7.01 -21.21 8.93
C VAL A 859 7.53 -20.43 7.74
N GLU A 860 8.34 -19.40 8.00
CA GLU A 860 8.90 -18.50 6.98
C GLU A 860 10.38 -18.88 6.73
N PHE A 861 10.73 -19.26 5.50
CA PHE A 861 12.10 -19.43 5.03
C PHE A 861 12.48 -18.18 4.23
N LEU A 862 13.45 -17.40 4.72
CA LEU A 862 13.87 -16.13 4.12
C LEU A 862 15.35 -16.16 3.73
N GLY A 863 15.67 -15.94 2.45
CA GLY A 863 17.05 -15.97 1.94
C GLY A 863 17.68 -17.37 2.02
N PHE A 864 16.93 -18.38 1.59
CA PHE A 864 17.31 -19.80 1.53
C PHE A 864 17.57 -20.25 0.07
N GLY A 865 18.22 -21.40 -0.10
CA GLY A 865 18.59 -21.99 -1.39
C GLY A 865 19.74 -21.26 -2.09
N GLN A 866 20.60 -21.96 -2.85
CA GLN A 866 21.79 -21.36 -3.46
C GLN A 866 21.96 -21.72 -4.94
N GLU A 867 22.09 -20.69 -5.79
CA GLU A 867 22.30 -20.85 -7.24
C GLU A 867 23.54 -21.71 -7.54
N GLY A 868 23.42 -22.63 -8.49
CA GLY A 868 24.52 -23.46 -8.98
C GLY A 868 25.01 -24.57 -8.04
N VAL A 869 24.65 -24.56 -6.76
CA VAL A 869 24.99 -25.62 -5.78
C VAL A 869 23.90 -26.71 -5.79
N PRO A 870 24.23 -27.98 -6.07
CA PRO A 870 23.24 -29.06 -6.05
C PRO A 870 22.57 -29.21 -4.68
N ARG A 871 21.25 -29.42 -4.68
CA ARG A 871 20.43 -29.78 -3.49
C ARG A 871 20.39 -28.70 -2.39
N SER A 872 20.85 -27.48 -2.68
CA SER A 872 20.70 -26.31 -1.80
C SER A 872 19.43 -25.53 -2.15
N HIS A 873 18.32 -25.88 -1.50
CA HIS A 873 16.98 -25.31 -1.71
C HIS A 873 16.27 -25.03 -0.36
N PRO A 874 15.24 -24.16 -0.33
CA PRO A 874 14.51 -23.86 0.91
C PRO A 874 13.88 -25.08 1.57
N ILE A 875 13.28 -25.99 0.80
CA ILE A 875 12.83 -27.32 1.26
C ILE A 875 13.13 -28.34 0.16
N HIS A 876 13.89 -29.38 0.46
CA HIS A 876 14.21 -30.47 -0.46
C HIS A 876 13.97 -31.84 0.19
N PHE A 877 13.16 -32.69 -0.45
CA PHE A 877 13.08 -34.12 -0.15
C PHE A 877 13.96 -34.88 -1.16
N ASP A 878 15.10 -35.38 -0.68
CA ASP A 878 16.09 -36.14 -1.45
C ASP A 878 15.89 -37.64 -1.21
N SER A 879 15.48 -38.36 -2.26
CA SER A 879 15.48 -39.83 -2.32
C SER A 879 14.73 -40.50 -1.16
N CYS A 880 13.60 -39.93 -0.71
CA CYS A 880 12.90 -40.42 0.47
C CYS A 880 11.95 -41.58 0.18
N GLY A 881 11.52 -41.83 -1.06
CA GLY A 881 10.54 -42.87 -1.35
C GLY A 881 9.16 -42.59 -0.73
N ASP A 882 8.49 -43.63 -0.24
CA ASP A 882 7.08 -43.54 0.19
C ASP A 882 6.90 -42.85 1.55
N ASN A 883 6.43 -41.60 1.52
CA ASN A 883 6.27 -40.71 2.67
C ASN A 883 4.85 -40.08 2.79
N PRO A 884 3.76 -40.89 2.72
CA PRO A 884 2.38 -40.41 2.56
C PRO A 884 1.84 -39.50 3.69
N ASN A 885 2.45 -39.52 4.87
CA ASN A 885 2.07 -38.66 6.00
C ASN A 885 2.92 -37.38 6.10
N SER A 886 3.85 -37.15 5.17
CA SER A 886 4.73 -35.96 5.21
C SER A 886 4.00 -34.73 4.67
N VAL A 887 4.11 -33.63 5.40
CA VAL A 887 3.33 -32.41 5.15
C VAL A 887 4.25 -31.19 5.11
N VAL A 888 4.30 -30.55 3.94
CA VAL A 888 4.86 -29.20 3.74
C VAL A 888 3.67 -28.28 3.54
N SER A 889 3.21 -27.57 4.58
CA SER A 889 1.99 -26.76 4.46
C SER A 889 2.07 -25.36 5.05
N LYS A 890 1.38 -24.42 4.41
CA LYS A 890 1.13 -23.06 4.90
C LYS A 890 2.38 -22.22 5.21
N ASN A 891 3.54 -22.66 4.73
CA ASN A 891 4.82 -21.98 4.89
C ASN A 891 4.89 -20.74 3.99
N THR A 892 5.80 -19.83 4.30
CA THR A 892 6.24 -18.77 3.40
C THR A 892 7.68 -19.00 2.97
N ILE A 893 7.97 -18.84 1.69
CA ILE A 893 9.31 -19.01 1.12
C ILE A 893 9.63 -17.73 0.37
N ARG A 894 10.48 -16.88 0.97
CA ARG A 894 10.75 -15.51 0.52
C ARG A 894 12.19 -15.33 0.08
N GLU A 895 12.38 -14.58 -1.00
CA GLU A 895 13.70 -14.14 -1.47
C GLU A 895 14.65 -15.34 -1.65
N SER A 896 14.13 -16.45 -2.16
CA SER A 896 14.91 -17.67 -2.35
C SER A 896 15.86 -17.51 -3.54
N ASP A 897 17.15 -17.64 -3.31
CA ASP A 897 18.13 -17.55 -4.38
C ASP A 897 18.11 -18.77 -5.31
N HIS A 898 17.50 -19.91 -4.94
CA HIS A 898 17.38 -21.07 -5.84
C HIS A 898 16.25 -22.05 -5.47
N ARG A 899 15.17 -22.02 -6.26
CA ARG A 899 13.95 -22.85 -6.15
C ARG A 899 13.19 -22.68 -4.83
N CYS A 900 12.09 -23.40 -4.61
CA CYS A 900 11.28 -23.29 -3.39
C CYS A 900 11.13 -24.63 -2.66
N VAL A 901 10.31 -25.53 -3.20
CA VAL A 901 10.06 -26.88 -2.67
C VAL A 901 10.40 -27.86 -3.77
N VAL A 902 11.39 -28.72 -3.51
CA VAL A 902 11.85 -29.74 -4.47
C VAL A 902 11.55 -31.13 -3.90
N ILE A 903 10.92 -31.96 -4.72
CA ILE A 903 10.62 -33.37 -4.46
C ILE A 903 11.42 -34.20 -5.48
N GLU A 904 12.39 -34.98 -5.01
CA GLU A 904 13.30 -35.81 -5.81
C GLU A 904 13.19 -37.27 -5.33
N ASP A 905 12.85 -38.21 -6.23
CA ASP A 905 12.69 -39.66 -5.92
C ASP A 905 11.87 -39.93 -4.63
N THR A 906 10.73 -39.25 -4.49
CA THR A 906 9.90 -39.22 -3.27
C THR A 906 8.39 -39.19 -3.60
N ASN A 907 7.58 -39.92 -2.84
CA ASN A 907 6.17 -40.19 -3.13
C ASN A 907 5.23 -39.80 -1.97
N GLY A 908 4.00 -39.39 -2.33
CA GLY A 908 2.89 -39.20 -1.39
C GLY A 908 2.94 -37.94 -0.51
N VAL A 909 3.87 -37.01 -0.71
CA VAL A 909 4.01 -35.81 0.12
C VAL A 909 2.86 -34.82 -0.14
N LEU A 910 2.25 -34.32 0.93
CA LEU A 910 1.27 -33.23 0.86
C LEU A 910 1.98 -31.87 0.89
N VAL A 911 1.86 -31.12 -0.21
CA VAL A 911 2.36 -29.75 -0.37
C VAL A 911 1.15 -28.81 -0.48
N GLU A 912 0.69 -28.25 0.65
CA GLU A 912 -0.59 -27.52 0.71
C GLU A 912 -0.48 -26.07 1.21
N GLY A 913 -1.05 -25.11 0.47
CA GLY A 913 -1.26 -23.75 0.98
C GLY A 913 -0.01 -22.92 1.20
N ASN A 914 1.15 -23.34 0.67
CA ASN A 914 2.41 -22.60 0.82
C ASN A 914 2.39 -21.35 -0.07
N VAL A 915 3.07 -20.29 0.40
CA VAL A 915 3.20 -19.01 -0.31
C VAL A 915 4.68 -18.77 -0.62
N ALA A 916 5.06 -18.89 -1.88
CA ALA A 916 6.39 -18.54 -2.35
C ALA A 916 6.39 -17.15 -3.00
N PHE A 917 7.40 -16.34 -2.70
CA PHE A 917 7.49 -14.96 -3.14
C PHE A 917 8.94 -14.53 -3.42
N GLY A 918 9.22 -14.08 -4.65
CA GLY A 918 10.53 -13.54 -5.02
C GLY A 918 11.63 -14.58 -5.13
N ASN A 919 11.31 -15.81 -5.55
CA ASN A 919 12.30 -16.85 -5.79
C ASN A 919 13.01 -16.68 -7.15
N LYS A 920 14.16 -17.33 -7.32
CA LYS A 920 14.79 -17.57 -8.62
C LYS A 920 14.69 -19.02 -9.06
N GLY A 921 14.73 -19.27 -10.36
CA GLY A 921 14.60 -20.60 -10.94
C GLY A 921 13.18 -21.17 -10.79
N HIS A 922 13.03 -22.47 -10.99
CA HIS A 922 11.75 -23.16 -10.82
C HIS A 922 11.31 -23.21 -9.36
N CYS A 923 10.08 -22.82 -9.02
CA CYS A 923 9.70 -22.70 -7.61
C CYS A 923 9.30 -24.05 -6.97
N PHE A 924 8.11 -24.57 -7.29
CA PHE A 924 7.65 -25.90 -6.86
C PHE A 924 8.08 -26.92 -7.91
N VAL A 925 8.89 -27.91 -7.53
CA VAL A 925 9.58 -28.79 -8.47
C VAL A 925 9.41 -30.26 -8.11
N VAL A 926 9.11 -31.06 -9.12
CA VAL A 926 9.26 -32.52 -9.14
C VAL A 926 10.33 -32.82 -10.19
N GLU A 927 11.46 -33.42 -9.81
CA GLU A 927 12.71 -33.32 -10.61
C GLU A 927 13.07 -34.55 -11.48
N THR A 928 12.81 -35.79 -11.04
CA THR A 928 13.35 -36.99 -11.74
C THR A 928 12.39 -37.64 -12.74
N GLY A 929 11.09 -37.53 -12.52
CA GLY A 929 10.07 -38.25 -13.30
C GLY A 929 9.67 -39.63 -12.72
N THR A 930 10.12 -39.97 -11.51
CA THR A 930 9.73 -41.21 -10.81
C THR A 930 8.64 -40.98 -9.75
N GLU A 931 8.45 -39.72 -9.33
CA GLU A 931 7.70 -39.33 -8.15
C GLU A 931 6.18 -39.49 -8.39
N VAL A 932 5.48 -40.20 -7.50
CA VAL A 932 4.04 -40.48 -7.65
C VAL A 932 3.20 -40.12 -6.42
N GLY A 933 1.95 -39.75 -6.67
CA GLY A 933 0.94 -39.55 -5.62
C GLY A 933 1.17 -38.35 -4.70
N ASN A 934 2.15 -37.49 -4.98
CA ASN A 934 2.33 -36.23 -4.25
C ASN A 934 1.16 -35.29 -4.57
N VAL A 935 0.77 -34.45 -3.60
CA VAL A 935 -0.41 -33.58 -3.70
C VAL A 935 -0.01 -32.12 -3.54
N PHE A 936 0.03 -31.39 -4.65
CA PHE A 936 0.23 -29.94 -4.69
C PHE A 936 -1.14 -29.26 -4.72
N LYS A 937 -1.54 -28.67 -3.58
CA LYS A 937 -2.88 -28.10 -3.40
C LYS A 937 -2.85 -26.66 -2.89
N SER A 938 -3.56 -25.75 -3.55
CA SER A 938 -3.75 -24.37 -3.09
C SER A 938 -2.46 -23.60 -2.77
N ASN A 939 -1.32 -23.95 -3.38
CA ASN A 939 -0.08 -23.19 -3.22
C ASN A 939 -0.13 -21.94 -4.10
N LEU A 940 0.39 -20.83 -3.60
CA LEU A 940 0.60 -19.59 -4.34
C LEU A 940 2.10 -19.41 -4.55
N GLY A 941 2.55 -19.26 -5.79
CA GLY A 941 3.92 -18.86 -6.10
C GLY A 941 3.92 -17.58 -6.93
N ALA A 942 4.69 -16.58 -6.50
CA ALA A 942 4.65 -15.24 -7.06
C ALA A 942 6.03 -14.57 -7.19
N PHE A 943 6.13 -13.65 -8.16
CA PHE A 943 7.36 -12.91 -8.49
C PHE A 943 8.57 -13.85 -8.77
N CYS A 944 8.34 -14.87 -9.59
CA CYS A 944 9.31 -15.92 -9.93
C CYS A 944 10.29 -15.41 -11.01
N GLN A 945 11.59 -15.37 -10.71
CA GLN A 945 12.65 -14.75 -11.53
C GLN A 945 13.56 -15.78 -12.21
N LYS A 946 14.22 -15.41 -13.32
CA LYS A 946 15.27 -16.24 -13.93
C LYS A 946 16.48 -16.39 -13.00
N ALA A 947 17.05 -17.60 -12.93
CA ALA A 947 18.37 -17.81 -12.34
C ALA A 947 19.46 -17.12 -13.18
N LYS A 948 20.55 -16.70 -12.54
CA LYS A 948 21.69 -16.01 -13.17
C LYS A 948 22.85 -16.97 -13.46
N ALA A 949 23.11 -17.91 -12.55
CA ALA A 949 24.04 -19.00 -12.81
C ALA A 949 23.32 -20.15 -13.53
N LYS A 950 24.00 -20.77 -14.49
CA LYS A 950 23.68 -22.14 -14.88
C LYS A 950 24.35 -23.11 -13.91
N ARG A 951 23.65 -24.17 -13.52
CA ARG A 951 24.14 -25.30 -12.72
C ARG A 951 25.43 -25.82 -13.36
N ALA A 952 26.53 -25.88 -12.60
CA ALA A 952 27.86 -26.25 -13.11
C ALA A 952 28.01 -27.76 -13.45
N THR A 953 26.89 -28.48 -13.60
CA THR A 953 26.80 -29.87 -14.02
C THR A 953 27.00 -30.01 -15.54
N THR A 954 27.65 -31.08 -15.98
CA THR A 954 28.07 -31.33 -17.38
C THR A 954 26.93 -31.70 -18.35
N THR A 955 25.69 -31.34 -18.03
CA THR A 955 24.47 -31.58 -18.80
C THR A 955 23.84 -30.26 -19.20
N ASN A 956 23.54 -30.06 -20.49
CA ASN A 956 22.99 -28.80 -21.04
C ASN A 956 21.50 -28.57 -20.68
N ASP A 957 20.96 -29.39 -19.79
CA ASP A 957 19.53 -29.56 -19.52
C ASP A 957 19.04 -28.73 -18.33
N ASP A 958 19.87 -27.82 -17.81
CA ASP A 958 19.49 -26.83 -16.80
C ASP A 958 18.54 -25.77 -17.40
N THR A 959 17.31 -25.78 -16.91
CA THR A 959 16.19 -24.94 -17.34
C THR A 959 15.84 -23.83 -16.34
N ASP A 960 16.57 -23.66 -15.23
CA ASP A 960 16.29 -22.61 -14.23
C ASP A 960 16.51 -21.17 -14.78
N THR A 961 17.15 -21.03 -15.95
CA THR A 961 17.19 -19.76 -16.73
C THR A 961 15.89 -19.47 -17.52
N THR A 962 14.92 -20.38 -17.47
CA THR A 962 13.56 -20.31 -18.05
C THR A 962 12.58 -20.85 -17.01
N PRO A 963 12.35 -20.09 -15.91
CA PRO A 963 11.70 -20.61 -14.71
C PRO A 963 10.23 -20.95 -14.96
N ALA A 964 9.70 -21.84 -14.13
CA ALA A 964 8.27 -22.07 -13.97
C ALA A 964 7.91 -22.02 -12.48
N VAL A 965 6.73 -21.47 -12.15
CA VAL A 965 6.25 -21.50 -10.76
C VAL A 965 6.00 -22.94 -10.31
N PHE A 966 5.46 -23.77 -11.21
CA PHE A 966 5.30 -25.21 -11.03
C PHE A 966 6.01 -25.96 -12.17
N SER A 967 7.03 -26.74 -11.83
CA SER A 967 7.93 -27.44 -12.76
C SER A 967 7.78 -28.96 -12.56
N ILE A 968 7.28 -29.64 -13.59
CA ILE A 968 6.62 -30.93 -13.46
C ILE A 968 7.32 -31.98 -14.33
N ALA A 969 8.27 -32.74 -13.74
CA ALA A 969 8.92 -33.86 -14.42
C ALA A 969 8.17 -35.20 -14.31
N SER A 970 7.33 -35.38 -13.27
CA SER A 970 6.43 -36.53 -13.14
C SER A 970 4.95 -36.08 -13.14
N PRO A 971 4.10 -36.55 -14.07
CA PRO A 971 2.72 -36.10 -14.18
C PRO A 971 1.76 -36.90 -13.29
N SER A 972 2.17 -38.05 -12.74
CA SER A 972 1.33 -38.91 -11.87
C SER A 972 1.24 -38.39 -10.43
N ASN A 973 0.97 -37.08 -10.31
CA ASN A 973 0.82 -36.31 -9.08
C ASN A 973 -0.43 -35.40 -9.21
N HIS A 974 -0.93 -34.89 -8.09
CA HIS A 974 -2.17 -34.12 -8.05
C HIS A 974 -1.86 -32.61 -7.97
N TRP A 975 -2.44 -31.83 -8.88
CA TRP A 975 -2.25 -30.38 -9.01
C TRP A 975 -3.61 -29.69 -8.93
N VAL A 976 -4.00 -29.24 -7.74
CA VAL A 976 -5.37 -28.76 -7.46
C VAL A 976 -5.39 -27.34 -6.90
N GLY A 977 -6.01 -26.40 -7.61
CA GLY A 977 -6.30 -25.06 -7.09
C GLY A 977 -5.08 -24.19 -6.79
N ASN A 978 -3.92 -24.47 -7.40
CA ASN A 978 -2.69 -23.71 -7.21
C ASN A 978 -2.67 -22.46 -8.08
N VAL A 979 -1.98 -21.42 -7.62
CA VAL A 979 -1.87 -20.11 -8.29
C VAL A 979 -0.41 -19.80 -8.64
N ALA A 980 -0.18 -19.45 -9.91
CA ALA A 980 1.07 -18.88 -10.40
C ALA A 980 0.85 -17.41 -10.78
N SER A 981 1.39 -16.47 -9.99
CA SER A 981 1.08 -15.04 -10.12
C SER A 981 2.33 -14.19 -10.25
N GLY A 982 2.68 -13.80 -11.48
CA GLY A 982 3.93 -13.10 -11.75
C GLY A 982 5.11 -14.05 -11.92
N SER A 983 5.45 -14.35 -13.17
CA SER A 983 6.61 -15.16 -13.53
C SER A 983 7.36 -14.57 -14.71
N GLU A 984 8.67 -14.38 -14.57
CA GLU A 984 9.58 -14.01 -15.67
C GLU A 984 9.78 -15.16 -16.68
N GLY A 985 9.13 -16.29 -16.44
CA GLY A 985 9.02 -17.43 -17.34
C GLY A 985 7.58 -17.93 -17.41
N SER A 986 7.38 -19.22 -17.16
CA SER A 986 6.08 -19.88 -17.24
C SER A 986 5.33 -19.90 -15.90
N GLY A 987 4.02 -20.14 -15.96
CA GLY A 987 3.22 -20.50 -14.79
C GLY A 987 3.45 -21.96 -14.41
N PHE A 988 2.87 -22.87 -15.20
CA PHE A 988 3.03 -24.32 -15.09
C PHE A 988 3.82 -24.86 -16.28
N TRP A 989 4.81 -25.72 -16.05
CA TRP A 989 5.57 -26.37 -17.13
C TRP A 989 5.73 -27.88 -16.91
N PHE A 990 5.10 -28.68 -17.78
CA PHE A 990 5.34 -30.10 -17.93
C PHE A 990 6.51 -30.34 -18.90
N HIS A 991 7.64 -30.84 -18.40
CA HIS A 991 8.84 -31.17 -19.16
C HIS A 991 9.35 -32.54 -18.75
N PHE A 992 9.85 -33.35 -19.70
CA PHE A 992 10.23 -34.73 -19.42
C PHE A 992 11.64 -34.99 -19.89
N GLN A 993 12.54 -35.28 -18.95
CA GLN A 993 13.89 -35.72 -19.28
C GLN A 993 13.84 -37.12 -19.91
N ASP A 994 14.65 -37.32 -20.96
CA ASP A 994 14.70 -38.59 -21.70
C ASP A 994 15.55 -39.61 -20.92
N GLN A 995 14.88 -40.33 -20.00
CA GLN A 995 15.42 -41.28 -19.01
C GLN A 995 16.09 -42.55 -19.63
N ARG A 996 17.00 -42.39 -20.59
CA ARG A 996 17.78 -43.48 -21.21
C ARG A 996 19.11 -43.77 -20.49
N SER A 997 19.44 -43.04 -19.43
CA SER A 997 20.73 -43.20 -18.74
C SER A 997 20.72 -42.67 -17.29
N LYS A 998 20.33 -43.53 -16.34
CA LYS A 998 21.04 -43.82 -15.07
C LYS A 998 20.31 -44.95 -14.30
N THR A 999 21.04 -46.05 -14.03
CA THR A 999 20.62 -47.19 -13.16
C THR A 999 19.37 -47.98 -13.61
N GLN A 1000 19.09 -49.13 -12.97
CA GLN A 1000 18.21 -50.19 -13.49
C GLN A 1000 17.02 -50.52 -12.57
N ASN A 1001 16.04 -51.25 -13.12
CA ASN A 1001 15.03 -52.06 -12.41
C ASN A 1001 13.83 -51.35 -11.74
N SER A 1002 13.21 -50.39 -12.43
CA SER A 1002 11.74 -50.28 -12.38
C SER A 1002 11.12 -51.07 -13.55
N SER A 1003 9.97 -51.70 -13.33
CA SER A 1003 9.33 -52.62 -14.30
C SER A 1003 8.34 -51.92 -15.26
N SER A 1004 8.17 -50.62 -15.13
CA SER A 1004 7.42 -49.76 -16.05
C SER A 1004 8.24 -49.48 -17.31
N ASN A 1005 7.98 -50.22 -18.39
CA ASN A 1005 8.71 -50.13 -19.67
C ASN A 1005 8.38 -48.86 -20.50
N ASN A 1006 7.96 -47.79 -19.83
CA ASN A 1006 7.48 -46.50 -20.34
C ASN A 1006 8.15 -45.39 -19.52
N GLY A 1007 8.80 -44.42 -20.18
CA GLY A 1007 9.36 -43.24 -19.50
C GLY A 1007 8.29 -42.26 -19.00
N PRO A 1008 8.66 -41.24 -18.20
CA PRO A 1008 7.71 -40.31 -17.55
C PRO A 1008 6.80 -39.57 -18.54
N HIS A 1009 7.28 -39.32 -19.76
CA HIS A 1009 6.48 -38.75 -20.84
C HIS A 1009 5.28 -39.62 -21.30
N ARG A 1010 5.11 -40.85 -20.78
CA ARG A 1010 4.04 -41.80 -21.14
C ARG A 1010 3.09 -42.16 -19.99
N VAL A 1011 3.40 -41.82 -18.75
CA VAL A 1011 2.53 -42.20 -17.62
C VAL A 1011 1.33 -41.25 -17.50
N PRO A 1012 0.15 -41.72 -17.06
CA PRO A 1012 -1.03 -40.87 -16.92
C PRO A 1012 -0.83 -39.70 -15.95
N LEU A 1013 -1.52 -38.60 -16.23
CA LEU A 1013 -1.71 -37.48 -15.31
C LEU A 1013 -2.80 -37.86 -14.31
N ASN A 1014 -2.52 -37.77 -13.00
CA ASN A 1014 -3.53 -38.10 -11.99
C ASN A 1014 -4.64 -37.05 -11.97
N GLU A 1015 -4.27 -35.78 -11.76
CA GLU A 1015 -5.23 -34.69 -11.56
C GLU A 1015 -4.56 -33.34 -11.86
N PHE A 1016 -5.13 -32.53 -12.75
CA PHE A 1016 -4.81 -31.12 -12.90
C PHE A 1016 -6.10 -30.33 -13.04
N ARG A 1017 -6.51 -29.62 -11.99
CA ARG A 1017 -7.73 -28.81 -12.02
C ARG A 1017 -7.70 -27.56 -11.16
N ASP A 1018 -8.58 -26.62 -11.50
CA ASP A 1018 -8.85 -25.36 -10.76
C ASP A 1018 -7.61 -24.45 -10.61
N ASN A 1019 -6.52 -24.76 -11.32
CA ASN A 1019 -5.26 -24.02 -11.24
C ASN A 1019 -5.37 -22.69 -12.00
N VAL A 1020 -4.68 -21.66 -11.52
CA VAL A 1020 -4.68 -20.30 -12.05
C VAL A 1020 -3.27 -19.89 -12.41
N ALA A 1021 -3.07 -19.27 -13.57
CA ALA A 1021 -1.78 -18.67 -13.94
C ALA A 1021 -1.97 -17.31 -14.63
N HIS A 1022 -1.40 -16.26 -14.04
CA HIS A 1022 -1.49 -14.90 -14.58
C HIS A 1022 -0.21 -14.09 -14.41
N SER A 1023 -0.11 -12.98 -15.14
CA SER A 1023 1.08 -12.11 -15.15
C SER A 1023 2.36 -12.88 -15.52
N THR A 1024 2.24 -13.82 -16.47
CA THR A 1024 3.34 -14.65 -16.96
C THR A 1024 3.99 -14.03 -18.19
N ASP A 1025 5.33 -13.96 -18.18
CA ASP A 1025 6.14 -13.29 -19.20
C ASP A 1025 6.53 -14.24 -20.37
N GLU A 1026 6.39 -15.56 -20.17
CA GLU A 1026 6.24 -16.57 -21.22
C GLU A 1026 4.82 -17.18 -21.20
N GLU A 1027 4.66 -18.51 -21.04
CA GLU A 1027 3.35 -19.18 -21.10
C GLU A 1027 2.80 -19.53 -19.72
N SER A 1028 1.50 -19.31 -19.54
CA SER A 1028 0.80 -19.70 -18.30
C SER A 1028 0.71 -21.22 -18.12
N LEU A 1029 0.53 -21.98 -19.21
CA LEU A 1029 0.68 -23.44 -19.24
C LEU A 1029 1.54 -23.90 -20.42
N LYS A 1030 2.63 -24.60 -20.13
CA LYS A 1030 3.62 -25.11 -21.09
C LYS A 1030 3.70 -26.63 -20.99
N ILE A 1031 3.50 -27.32 -22.11
CA ILE A 1031 3.53 -28.79 -22.19
C ILE A 1031 4.47 -29.18 -23.32
N THR A 1032 5.59 -29.82 -22.96
CA THR A 1032 6.68 -30.17 -23.88
C THR A 1032 6.99 -31.66 -23.82
N GLY A 1033 6.73 -32.39 -24.91
CA GLY A 1033 7.07 -33.80 -25.05
C GLY A 1033 6.08 -34.81 -24.44
N TYR A 1034 4.91 -34.39 -23.95
CA TYR A 1034 4.00 -35.28 -23.22
C TYR A 1034 3.15 -36.16 -24.15
N ASN A 1035 3.23 -37.48 -23.97
CA ASN A 1035 2.54 -38.45 -24.83
C ASN A 1035 1.99 -39.63 -23.98
N PRO A 1036 1.07 -39.37 -23.02
CA PRO A 1036 0.55 -40.37 -22.10
C PRO A 1036 -0.25 -41.48 -22.79
N THR A 1037 -0.31 -42.65 -22.14
CA THR A 1037 -1.11 -43.80 -22.61
C THR A 1037 -2.63 -43.58 -22.50
N GLU A 1038 -3.04 -42.65 -21.64
CA GLU A 1038 -4.43 -42.25 -21.41
C GLU A 1038 -4.54 -40.73 -21.60
N THR A 1039 -5.71 -40.20 -21.94
CA THR A 1039 -5.86 -38.76 -22.22
C THR A 1039 -5.69 -37.93 -20.95
N ALA A 1040 -4.60 -37.17 -20.87
CA ALA A 1040 -4.40 -36.19 -19.81
C ALA A 1040 -5.37 -35.02 -19.99
N SER A 1041 -6.13 -34.70 -18.94
CA SER A 1041 -7.13 -33.63 -18.94
C SER A 1041 -6.68 -32.47 -18.05
N ILE A 1042 -6.79 -31.25 -18.59
CA ILE A 1042 -6.54 -29.98 -17.91
C ILE A 1042 -7.91 -29.32 -17.67
N VAL A 1043 -8.43 -29.38 -16.44
CA VAL A 1043 -9.83 -29.01 -16.14
C VAL A 1043 -9.93 -27.66 -15.42
N ASN A 1044 -10.86 -26.78 -15.83
CA ASN A 1044 -11.11 -25.49 -15.17
C ASN A 1044 -9.82 -24.67 -14.92
N PHE A 1045 -8.91 -24.67 -15.89
CA PHE A 1045 -7.69 -23.87 -15.83
C PHE A 1045 -8.03 -22.41 -16.16
N LYS A 1046 -7.55 -21.46 -15.36
CA LYS A 1046 -7.73 -20.03 -15.59
C LYS A 1046 -6.42 -19.36 -15.99
N SER A 1047 -6.42 -18.56 -17.04
CA SER A 1047 -5.26 -17.74 -17.41
C SER A 1047 -5.62 -16.35 -17.91
N TYR A 1048 -5.08 -15.31 -17.27
CA TYR A 1048 -5.31 -13.91 -17.59
C TYR A 1048 -4.02 -13.11 -17.46
N LEU A 1049 -4.02 -11.83 -17.84
CA LEU A 1049 -2.86 -10.92 -17.75
C LEU A 1049 -1.56 -11.52 -18.30
N THR A 1050 -1.63 -12.39 -19.31
CA THR A 1050 -0.45 -13.04 -19.91
C THR A 1050 0.18 -12.13 -20.96
N ASN A 1051 1.52 -12.12 -21.09
CA ASN A 1051 2.21 -11.19 -21.98
C ASN A 1051 2.09 -11.58 -23.49
N THR A 1052 0.90 -11.37 -24.06
CA THR A 1052 0.52 -11.67 -25.47
C THR A 1052 1.30 -10.87 -26.50
N ASN A 1053 1.93 -9.74 -26.13
CA ASN A 1053 2.79 -8.95 -27.03
C ASN A 1053 3.98 -9.75 -27.61
N LYS A 1054 4.28 -10.93 -27.07
CA LYS A 1054 5.29 -11.87 -27.57
C LYS A 1054 4.72 -13.04 -28.40
N GLU A 1055 3.45 -12.99 -28.81
CA GLU A 1055 2.80 -14.07 -29.58
C GLU A 1055 3.57 -14.50 -30.84
N GLN A 1056 4.14 -13.54 -31.56
CA GLN A 1056 4.97 -13.77 -32.75
C GLN A 1056 6.23 -14.62 -32.47
N GLN A 1057 6.62 -14.75 -31.21
CA GLN A 1057 7.78 -15.55 -30.76
C GLN A 1057 7.39 -16.94 -30.24
N GLY A 1058 6.10 -17.30 -30.24
CA GLY A 1058 5.60 -18.58 -29.72
C GLY A 1058 5.12 -18.57 -28.26
N ARG A 1059 5.13 -17.41 -27.59
CA ARG A 1059 4.69 -17.21 -26.18
C ARG A 1059 3.21 -16.82 -26.08
N GLY A 1060 2.54 -17.01 -24.94
CA GLY A 1060 1.09 -16.76 -24.75
C GLY A 1060 0.42 -17.79 -23.83
N HIS A 1061 -0.88 -17.70 -23.54
CA HIS A 1061 -1.58 -18.48 -22.49
C HIS A 1061 -1.18 -19.96 -22.40
N VAL A 1062 -1.25 -20.69 -23.53
CA VAL A 1062 -0.93 -22.12 -23.59
C VAL A 1062 0.02 -22.43 -24.75
N LEU A 1063 0.97 -23.33 -24.51
CA LEU A 1063 1.84 -23.94 -25.51
C LEU A 1063 1.91 -25.45 -25.31
N VAL A 1064 1.32 -26.21 -26.23
CA VAL A 1064 1.46 -27.67 -26.32
C VAL A 1064 2.36 -28.00 -27.50
N SER A 1065 3.46 -28.72 -27.28
CA SER A 1065 4.47 -29.02 -28.32
C SER A 1065 5.10 -30.40 -28.16
N SER A 1066 5.41 -31.06 -29.29
CA SER A 1066 5.88 -32.47 -29.34
C SER A 1066 5.06 -33.44 -28.49
N SER A 1067 3.76 -33.15 -28.32
CA SER A 1067 2.86 -33.81 -27.37
C SER A 1067 1.61 -34.34 -28.07
N SER A 1068 0.99 -35.37 -27.50
CA SER A 1068 -0.27 -35.97 -27.96
C SER A 1068 -1.03 -36.57 -26.77
N ASN A 1069 -2.31 -36.93 -26.93
CA ASN A 1069 -3.17 -37.40 -25.83
C ASN A 1069 -3.29 -36.40 -24.65
N VAL A 1070 -3.21 -35.10 -24.93
CA VAL A 1070 -3.46 -34.01 -23.97
C VAL A 1070 -4.67 -33.21 -24.46
N GLY A 1071 -5.59 -32.86 -23.56
CA GLY A 1071 -6.70 -31.96 -23.82
C GLY A 1071 -7.07 -31.12 -22.61
N ALA A 1072 -7.92 -30.11 -22.81
CA ALA A 1072 -8.45 -29.26 -21.75
C ALA A 1072 -9.98 -29.19 -21.79
N ASP A 1073 -10.61 -29.01 -20.63
CA ASP A 1073 -12.04 -28.74 -20.51
C ASP A 1073 -12.27 -27.53 -19.58
N GLU A 1074 -13.38 -26.81 -19.80
CA GLU A 1074 -13.85 -25.68 -18.97
C GLU A 1074 -12.80 -24.56 -18.73
N THR A 1075 -11.85 -24.38 -19.65
CA THR A 1075 -10.74 -23.41 -19.51
C THR A 1075 -11.23 -21.97 -19.70
N VAL A 1076 -10.77 -21.03 -18.85
CA VAL A 1076 -11.14 -19.60 -18.94
C VAL A 1076 -9.91 -18.75 -19.26
N MET A 1077 -9.98 -17.94 -20.32
CA MET A 1077 -8.88 -17.03 -20.72
C MET A 1077 -9.38 -15.61 -21.00
N ASP A 1078 -8.54 -14.59 -20.79
CA ASP A 1078 -8.91 -13.20 -21.12
C ASP A 1078 -8.69 -12.85 -22.60
N THR A 1079 -7.79 -13.56 -23.30
CA THR A 1079 -7.59 -13.43 -24.75
C THR A 1079 -7.67 -14.78 -25.49
N PRO A 1080 -8.07 -14.81 -26.79
CA PRO A 1080 -8.15 -16.04 -27.57
C PRO A 1080 -6.79 -16.68 -27.86
N LEU A 1081 -6.72 -18.01 -27.90
CA LEU A 1081 -5.50 -18.71 -28.35
C LEU A 1081 -5.25 -18.54 -29.86
N PRO A 1082 -3.99 -18.30 -30.29
CA PRO A 1082 -3.64 -18.29 -31.71
C PRO A 1082 -3.95 -19.62 -32.40
N ALA A 1083 -4.62 -19.57 -33.55
CA ALA A 1083 -5.07 -20.75 -34.30
C ALA A 1083 -3.95 -21.75 -34.66
N SER A 1084 -2.70 -21.31 -34.71
CA SER A 1084 -1.51 -22.15 -34.92
C SER A 1084 -1.13 -23.05 -33.74
N ARG A 1085 -1.81 -22.94 -32.58
CA ARG A 1085 -1.57 -23.73 -31.36
C ARG A 1085 -2.77 -24.54 -30.89
N SER A 1086 -3.76 -24.75 -31.77
CA SER A 1086 -4.96 -25.51 -31.45
C SER A 1086 -4.64 -26.97 -31.07
N PHE A 1087 -4.91 -27.33 -29.81
CA PHE A 1087 -5.01 -28.69 -29.30
C PHE A 1087 -6.46 -28.98 -28.86
N PRO A 1088 -6.84 -30.22 -28.49
CA PRO A 1088 -8.21 -30.52 -28.08
C PRO A 1088 -8.62 -29.73 -26.83
N MET A 1089 -9.50 -28.74 -27.01
CA MET A 1089 -10.08 -27.96 -25.93
C MET A 1089 -11.61 -27.97 -26.02
N ARG A 1090 -12.27 -28.05 -24.86
CA ARG A 1090 -13.72 -28.03 -24.68
C ARG A 1090 -14.09 -27.05 -23.57
N GLY A 1091 -15.34 -26.59 -23.55
CA GLY A 1091 -15.85 -25.65 -22.54
C GLY A 1091 -15.11 -24.30 -22.46
N THR A 1092 -14.24 -23.98 -23.43
CA THR A 1092 -13.33 -22.85 -23.33
C THR A 1092 -14.08 -21.53 -23.49
N THR A 1093 -13.94 -20.66 -22.50
CA THR A 1093 -14.64 -19.37 -22.43
C THR A 1093 -13.62 -18.24 -22.45
N ILE A 1094 -13.83 -17.23 -23.31
CA ILE A 1094 -13.01 -16.02 -23.38
C ILE A 1094 -13.75 -14.87 -22.70
N ILE A 1095 -13.10 -14.20 -21.74
CA ILE A 1095 -13.73 -13.18 -20.88
C ILE A 1095 -12.77 -11.98 -20.76
N PRO A 1096 -12.91 -10.94 -21.61
CA PRO A 1096 -11.98 -9.81 -21.63
C PRO A 1096 -12.01 -8.99 -20.34
N LEU A 1097 -10.83 -8.55 -19.88
CA LEU A 1097 -10.67 -7.74 -18.65
C LEU A 1097 -11.42 -6.40 -18.68
N GLU A 1098 -11.69 -5.86 -19.87
CA GLU A 1098 -12.38 -4.57 -20.07
C GLU A 1098 -13.92 -4.68 -20.07
N SER A 1099 -14.49 -5.89 -19.92
CA SER A 1099 -15.91 -6.16 -20.20
C SER A 1099 -16.89 -5.98 -19.01
N VAL A 1100 -16.62 -5.03 -18.10
CA VAL A 1100 -17.48 -4.78 -16.92
C VAL A 1100 -17.69 -3.26 -16.72
N VAL A 1101 -18.93 -2.79 -16.98
CA VAL A 1101 -19.35 -1.37 -17.07
C VAL A 1101 -18.78 -0.71 -18.35
N GLU A 1102 -19.56 -0.03 -19.21
CA GLU A 1102 -20.80 0.72 -19.00
C GLU A 1102 -22.08 0.11 -19.62
N ASP A 1103 -23.21 0.21 -18.90
CA ASP A 1103 -24.55 0.15 -19.48
C ASP A 1103 -24.88 1.54 -20.08
N GLU A 1104 -24.71 1.72 -21.40
CA GLU A 1104 -25.52 2.68 -22.16
C GLU A 1104 -26.78 1.97 -22.71
N GLY A 1105 -27.89 2.71 -22.79
CA GLY A 1105 -29.22 2.13 -22.93
C GLY A 1105 -29.66 1.82 -24.38
N GLU A 1106 -30.46 0.75 -24.48
CA GLU A 1106 -31.32 0.33 -25.61
C GLU A 1106 -30.64 -0.12 -26.93
N GLU A 1107 -30.93 -1.38 -27.29
CA GLU A 1107 -31.05 -1.96 -28.63
C GLU A 1107 -30.05 -1.53 -29.74
N ASP A 1108 -29.05 -2.39 -30.03
CA ASP A 1108 -29.20 -3.23 -31.24
C ASP A 1108 -28.35 -4.53 -31.23
N TYR A 1109 -28.53 -5.32 -32.28
CA TYR A 1109 -28.31 -6.76 -32.43
C TYR A 1109 -26.85 -7.27 -32.50
N PHE A 1110 -26.69 -8.59 -32.28
CA PHE A 1110 -25.50 -9.39 -32.58
C PHE A 1110 -24.97 -9.18 -34.01
N ASP A 1111 -23.66 -9.00 -34.19
CA ASP A 1111 -23.00 -9.45 -35.43
C ASP A 1111 -21.51 -9.82 -35.20
N ILE A 1112 -21.21 -11.12 -35.21
CA ILE A 1112 -19.84 -11.65 -35.23
C ILE A 1112 -19.71 -12.58 -36.44
N PHE A 1113 -18.62 -12.40 -37.20
CA PHE A 1113 -18.24 -13.10 -38.43
C PHE A 1113 -19.00 -12.75 -39.72
N THR A 1114 -18.46 -11.77 -40.46
CA THR A 1114 -18.42 -11.85 -41.93
C THR A 1114 -17.00 -12.17 -42.41
N SER A 1115 -16.79 -13.40 -42.87
CA SER A 1115 -15.49 -13.83 -43.42
C SER A 1115 -15.32 -13.31 -44.86
N ASN A 1116 -14.33 -12.46 -45.09
CA ASN A 1116 -14.05 -11.94 -46.43
C ASN A 1116 -13.11 -12.89 -47.21
N ASN A 1117 -13.62 -14.06 -47.60
CA ASN A 1117 -12.83 -15.12 -48.24
C ASN A 1117 -13.45 -15.56 -49.57
N ASN A 1118 -12.97 -14.98 -50.67
CA ASN A 1118 -13.35 -15.36 -52.02
C ASN A 1118 -12.73 -16.72 -52.40
N ASN A 1119 -13.52 -17.81 -52.36
CA ASN A 1119 -13.75 -18.67 -53.54
C ASN A 1119 -14.78 -19.79 -53.28
N ASN A 1120 -15.42 -20.23 -54.37
CA ASN A 1120 -16.60 -21.10 -54.37
C ASN A 1120 -16.33 -22.57 -53.99
N ASN A 1121 -17.40 -23.22 -53.48
CA ASN A 1121 -17.72 -24.67 -53.57
C ASN A 1121 -16.88 -25.63 -52.69
N ASN A 1122 -17.44 -26.65 -52.01
CA ASN A 1122 -18.76 -27.30 -52.16
C ASN A 1122 -19.28 -27.99 -50.86
N ASN A 1123 -20.61 -28.05 -50.72
CA ASN A 1123 -21.44 -29.12 -50.13
C ASN A 1123 -21.52 -29.42 -48.60
N ILE A 1124 -22.77 -29.69 -48.14
CA ILE A 1124 -23.22 -30.64 -47.07
C ILE A 1124 -22.90 -30.19 -45.62
N ARG A 1125 -23.84 -29.84 -44.69
CA ARG A 1125 -25.32 -30.03 -44.54
C ARG A 1125 -25.76 -31.50 -44.54
N GLU A 1126 -26.42 -32.12 -43.55
CA GLU A 1126 -27.08 -31.77 -42.26
C GLU A 1126 -27.15 -33.09 -41.42
N ASP A 1127 -27.55 -33.21 -40.14
CA ASP A 1127 -28.25 -32.36 -39.16
C ASP A 1127 -27.92 -32.80 -37.69
N ALA A 1128 -28.13 -31.97 -36.66
CA ALA A 1128 -28.27 -32.38 -35.24
C ALA A 1128 -28.86 -31.26 -34.34
N HIS A 1129 -30.06 -31.46 -33.78
CA HIS A 1129 -30.69 -30.54 -32.82
C HIS A 1129 -30.11 -30.67 -31.39
N PHE A 1130 -29.91 -29.53 -30.72
CA PHE A 1130 -29.72 -29.46 -29.26
C PHE A 1130 -31.04 -29.23 -28.52
N LEU A 1131 -31.16 -29.80 -27.32
CA LEU A 1131 -32.25 -29.55 -26.38
C LEU A 1131 -31.74 -28.71 -25.20
N HIS A 1132 -32.38 -27.58 -24.91
CA HIS A 1132 -32.16 -26.85 -23.66
C HIS A 1132 -32.78 -27.60 -22.49
N GLN A 1133 -31.98 -27.83 -21.44
CA GLN A 1133 -32.46 -27.87 -20.06
C GLN A 1133 -31.56 -26.97 -19.22
N ALA A 1134 -32.15 -26.18 -18.34
CA ALA A 1134 -31.46 -25.20 -17.52
C ALA A 1134 -31.50 -25.59 -16.05
N SER A 1135 -30.33 -25.61 -15.41
CA SER A 1135 -30.17 -25.65 -13.95
C SER A 1135 -28.79 -25.12 -13.58
N VAL A 1136 -28.67 -23.81 -13.36
CA VAL A 1136 -27.48 -23.18 -12.80
C VAL A 1136 -27.80 -22.80 -11.36
N SER A 1137 -27.02 -23.32 -10.41
CA SER A 1137 -27.09 -22.98 -8.98
C SER A 1137 -26.29 -21.70 -8.68
N ASN A 1138 -26.51 -21.10 -7.50
CA ASN A 1138 -25.88 -19.83 -7.13
C ASN A 1138 -24.34 -19.89 -7.13
N PRO A 1139 -23.63 -18.80 -7.48
CA PRO A 1139 -22.16 -18.76 -7.47
C PRO A 1139 -21.51 -18.97 -6.08
N THR A 1140 -22.27 -18.77 -4.99
CA THR A 1140 -21.78 -18.82 -3.61
C THR A 1140 -21.36 -20.21 -3.14
N ASP A 1141 -21.82 -21.28 -3.77
CA ASP A 1141 -21.54 -22.65 -3.32
C ASP A 1141 -20.13 -23.15 -3.70
N VAL A 1142 -19.44 -22.46 -4.62
CA VAL A 1142 -18.11 -22.86 -5.14
C VAL A 1142 -16.99 -22.65 -4.10
N PHE A 1143 -17.13 -21.67 -3.20
CA PHE A 1143 -16.07 -21.30 -2.25
C PHE A 1143 -16.25 -21.86 -0.84
N ASN A 1144 -17.29 -22.66 -0.59
CA ASN A 1144 -17.60 -23.18 0.76
C ASN A 1144 -17.10 -24.62 0.98
N LEU A 1145 -15.88 -24.93 0.50
CA LEU A 1145 -15.15 -26.17 0.81
C LEU A 1145 -14.60 -26.15 2.25
N GLN A 1146 -15.50 -26.10 3.23
CA GLN A 1146 -15.17 -26.39 4.63
C GLN A 1146 -14.80 -27.88 4.74
N SER A 1147 -13.56 -28.16 5.08
CA SER A 1147 -13.06 -29.53 5.19
C SER A 1147 -13.69 -30.25 6.39
N SER A 1148 -14.42 -31.34 6.11
CA SER A 1148 -14.74 -32.33 7.14
C SER A 1148 -13.44 -32.91 7.72
N PRO A 1149 -13.29 -33.03 9.05
CA PRO A 1149 -12.02 -33.40 9.68
C PRO A 1149 -11.77 -34.92 9.66
N SER A 1150 -11.59 -35.50 8.47
CA SER A 1150 -11.21 -36.90 8.28
C SER A 1150 -10.45 -37.10 6.96
N LEU A 1151 -9.12 -36.99 7.02
CA LEU A 1151 -8.18 -37.51 6.01
C LEU A 1151 -7.15 -38.39 6.73
N LEU A 1152 -7.69 -39.34 7.50
CA LEU A 1152 -6.99 -40.32 8.33
C LEU A 1152 -7.80 -41.64 8.46
N GLU A 1153 -8.80 -41.81 7.58
CA GLU A 1153 -9.47 -43.04 7.17
C GLU A 1153 -9.39 -43.12 5.63
#